data_AF-A0A0S8FH48-F1
#
_entry.id   AF-A0A0S8FH48-F1
#
_cell.length_a   1.000
_cell.length_b   1.000
_cell.length_c   1.000
_cell.angle_alpha   90.00
_cell.angle_beta   90.00
_cell.angle_gamma   90.00
#
_symmetry.space_group_name_H-M   'P 1'
#
loop_
_entity.id
_entity.type
_entity.pdbx_description
1 polymer ?
#
loop_
_entity_poly.entity_id
_entity_poly.type
_entity_poly.pdbx_seq_one_letter_code
_entity_poly.pdbx_strand_id
1 'polypeptide(L)'
;MTLGTKGFGLDIGKLFEPRSVAVIGASERKGSPGEAVLRNLLRARFKGRVYPINPKYEKLGRRRCYPDVRSVGKEIDLAVIVTPARAVPSVLDECGESGIDAAIVISAGFRETGEEGRALERAVVRVARRHGIRFLGPNCLGVMRPDLGLNATFSHCMARKGRIALVSQSGALCTAILDWARPRGIGFSCVISSGIAADVDFGEILDYLVLDSRTEAIMLYVEGLHDARRFMSALRASSRAKPVVVMKAGRHTQGGKAAASHTGALVGSDEVFEAAVRRAGVVRARRYDQFFAAAATLHAGVRTGGPRLAIVTNGGGPGVIAADRLADLGLELANLSDETVRRLDENLPATWSGNNPIDVLGDATPDRYSAGLSACLSDDGVDAALAILVPQSISEPEAVAAKVADIHKREPKPVFACWMGEETMISSRKLFLEQRVPAYSTPEAAVDAFAAAAAYRANQELLLQVPEPLSRQEKPGVEDARMIIEAALSEKREMLDAVESKAVLAAFDIPILPSTPVQKMTEAIAVAREIGFPVAMKIRSHDITHKTDVDGVRLGLNSGHDIRNAWREMHDAVELARPDARIEGFMLERMWKPSAGRELMVGVLNDDVFGPVISVGLGGTMVEVIGDRSIALPPLNRYLVRRMIARTRAARYLQSFRGKPPASMTAIEDVILRVSEMVCELPSIIEMDINPVIVDEHGAMAVDARIRVQHVSASAREYSHMAIHPYPSNLVQELEMADGLRWTIRPIRPEDAVMERDFVNGLSDRSRYLRFMYVLNEITPEMLSRFTQIDYDREMALIAVVHTDDGDQQVGVARYVTYPDGRGCEFAIVVGDEWQRRGIATRLLESLIEVARDRRLEMMDGIVLRENRNMLALAERVGFKHERSRDDPELVVLTLRL
;
A
#
# COMPACT_ATOMS: atom_id res chain seq x y z
N MET A 1 10.72 -2.87 22.73
CA MET A 1 10.30 -4.28 22.63
C MET A 1 9.49 -4.71 23.88
N THR A 2 8.58 -3.86 24.36
CA THR A 2 7.60 -4.20 25.42
C THR A 2 6.18 -4.34 24.85
N LEU A 3 5.77 -3.46 23.92
CA LEU A 3 4.50 -3.57 23.16
C LEU A 3 4.52 -4.66 22.07
N GLY A 4 5.02 -5.85 22.37
CA GLY A 4 5.13 -6.87 21.33
C GLY A 4 5.60 -8.25 21.72
N THR A 5 5.75 -8.54 23.00
CA THR A 5 5.89 -9.94 23.44
C THR A 5 4.52 -10.60 23.66
N LYS A 6 3.46 -9.83 24.00
CA LYS A 6 2.06 -10.30 23.97
C LYS A 6 1.22 -9.66 22.85
N GLY A 7 1.35 -8.35 22.60
CA GLY A 7 0.65 -7.62 21.52
C GLY A 7 0.94 -8.07 20.08
N PHE A 8 2.09 -8.71 19.87
CA PHE A 8 2.43 -9.36 18.60
C PHE A 8 2.69 -10.86 18.79
N GLY A 9 1.92 -11.49 19.68
CA GLY A 9 1.74 -12.93 19.67
C GLY A 9 1.18 -13.35 18.31
N LEU A 10 2.07 -13.65 17.38
CA LEU A 10 1.78 -14.26 16.10
C LEU A 10 1.04 -15.57 16.34
N ASP A 11 -0.27 -15.51 16.49
CA ASP A 11 -1.17 -16.67 16.61
C ASP A 11 -1.01 -17.63 15.40
N ILE A 12 -0.42 -17.12 14.31
CA ILE A 12 -0.06 -17.87 13.11
C ILE A 12 1.39 -18.35 13.06
N GLY A 13 2.23 -18.00 14.04
CA GLY A 13 3.67 -18.29 14.04
C GLY A 13 3.98 -19.79 13.94
N LYS A 14 3.11 -20.63 14.52
CA LYS A 14 3.17 -22.09 14.43
C LYS A 14 2.97 -22.64 13.01
N LEU A 15 2.34 -21.87 12.10
CA LEU A 15 2.27 -22.22 10.67
C LEU A 15 3.66 -22.19 10.00
N PHE A 16 4.58 -21.37 10.52
CA PHE A 16 5.88 -21.09 9.91
C PHE A 16 7.06 -21.59 10.73
N GLU A 17 6.96 -21.68 12.06
CA GLU A 17 8.04 -22.19 12.94
C GLU A 17 7.57 -23.37 13.82
N PRO A 18 6.95 -24.44 13.27
CA PRO A 18 6.50 -25.57 14.08
C PRO A 18 7.68 -26.38 14.60
N ARG A 19 7.56 -26.93 15.82
CA ARG A 19 8.46 -27.95 16.38
C ARG A 19 7.96 -29.36 16.11
N SER A 20 6.70 -29.51 15.73
CA SER A 20 6.09 -30.78 15.39
C SER A 20 4.97 -30.64 14.35
N VAL A 21 4.88 -31.60 13.44
CA VAL A 21 3.95 -31.59 12.30
C VAL A 21 3.20 -32.90 12.21
N ALA A 22 1.88 -32.84 12.22
CA ALA A 22 1.00 -33.96 11.88
C ALA A 22 0.60 -33.90 10.40
N VAL A 23 0.77 -35.00 9.67
CA VAL A 23 0.37 -35.09 8.25
C VAL A 23 -0.89 -35.95 8.16
N ILE A 24 -2.05 -35.30 8.07
CA ILE A 24 -3.36 -35.95 8.08
C ILE A 24 -3.77 -36.28 6.64
N GLY A 25 -3.94 -37.56 6.35
CA GLY A 25 -4.08 -38.07 4.98
C GLY A 25 -2.75 -38.55 4.38
N ALA A 26 -1.71 -38.74 5.19
CA ALA A 26 -0.46 -39.37 4.77
C ALA A 26 -0.72 -40.76 4.15
N SER A 27 -0.02 -41.13 3.08
CA SER A 27 -0.23 -42.44 2.45
C SER A 27 1.02 -42.96 1.73
N GLU A 28 1.01 -44.25 1.37
CA GLU A 28 2.00 -44.87 0.47
C GLU A 28 1.57 -44.84 -1.01
N ARG A 29 0.39 -44.29 -1.31
CA ARG A 29 -0.12 -44.22 -2.70
C ARG A 29 0.75 -43.25 -3.50
N LYS A 30 1.60 -43.80 -4.37
CA LYS A 30 2.48 -43.05 -5.26
C LYS A 30 1.69 -42.00 -6.05
N GLY A 31 2.17 -40.76 -6.04
CA GLY A 31 1.51 -39.64 -6.73
C GLY A 31 0.35 -39.01 -5.97
N SER A 32 0.02 -39.47 -4.76
CA SER A 32 -0.92 -38.75 -3.89
C SER A 32 -0.25 -37.53 -3.24
N PRO A 33 -0.99 -36.43 -3.02
CA PRO A 33 -0.46 -35.27 -2.29
C PRO A 33 0.01 -35.62 -0.86
N GLY A 34 -0.70 -36.52 -0.16
CA GLY A 34 -0.31 -36.96 1.19
C GLY A 34 1.01 -37.75 1.24
N GLU A 35 1.28 -38.57 0.22
CA GLU A 35 2.61 -39.21 0.06
C GLU A 35 3.69 -38.15 -0.23
N ALA A 36 3.41 -37.21 -1.13
CA ALA A 36 4.36 -36.17 -1.53
C ALA A 36 4.75 -35.25 -0.36
N VAL A 37 3.79 -34.79 0.44
CA VAL A 37 4.03 -33.95 1.63
C VAL A 37 4.89 -34.68 2.67
N LEU A 38 4.52 -35.92 3.01
CA LEU A 38 5.29 -36.72 3.96
C LEU A 38 6.72 -36.94 3.45
N ARG A 39 6.87 -37.32 2.18
CA ARG A 39 8.18 -37.50 1.55
C ARG A 39 9.02 -36.22 1.57
N ASN A 40 8.41 -35.08 1.29
CA ASN A 40 9.10 -33.79 1.22
C ASN A 40 9.60 -33.34 2.59
N LEU A 41 8.79 -33.46 3.65
CA LEU A 41 9.23 -33.20 5.03
C LEU A 41 10.43 -34.06 5.44
N LEU A 42 10.41 -35.34 5.06
CA LEU A 42 11.49 -36.27 5.39
C LEU A 42 12.76 -36.00 4.57
N ARG A 43 12.63 -35.73 3.27
CA ARG A 43 13.76 -35.43 2.38
C ARG A 43 14.43 -34.11 2.71
N ALA A 44 13.65 -33.09 3.10
CA ALA A 44 14.14 -31.79 3.52
C ALA A 44 14.81 -31.82 4.91
N ARG A 45 14.75 -32.97 5.61
CA ARG A 45 15.30 -33.17 6.96
C ARG A 45 14.76 -32.15 7.95
N PHE A 46 13.43 -32.04 8.01
CA PHE A 46 12.76 -31.18 8.99
C PHE A 46 13.31 -31.43 10.39
N LYS A 47 13.74 -30.36 11.06
CA LYS A 47 14.40 -30.41 12.37
C LYS A 47 13.45 -30.83 13.49
N GLY A 48 12.14 -30.64 13.29
CA GLY A 48 11.10 -31.02 14.25
C GLY A 48 10.62 -32.47 14.11
N ARG A 49 9.56 -32.80 14.85
CA ARG A 49 8.93 -34.13 14.85
C ARG A 49 7.87 -34.24 13.75
N VAL A 50 7.75 -35.40 13.12
CA VAL A 50 6.75 -35.66 12.06
C VAL A 50 5.89 -36.87 12.45
N TYR A 51 4.57 -36.67 12.47
CA TYR A 51 3.57 -37.69 12.81
C TYR A 51 2.66 -37.96 11.60
N PRO A 52 2.81 -39.09 10.89
CA PRO A 52 1.88 -39.48 9.85
C PRO A 52 0.55 -39.95 10.47
N ILE A 53 -0.58 -39.47 9.92
CA ILE A 53 -1.92 -39.82 10.40
C ILE A 53 -2.76 -40.35 9.24
N ASN A 54 -3.19 -41.60 9.36
CA ASN A 54 -4.11 -42.28 8.45
C ASN A 54 -4.63 -43.58 9.09
N PRO A 55 -5.96 -43.79 9.20
CA PRO A 55 -6.54 -44.99 9.81
C PRO A 55 -6.28 -46.29 9.05
N LYS A 56 -5.85 -46.22 7.77
CA LYS A 56 -5.60 -47.41 6.94
C LYS A 56 -4.23 -48.04 7.15
N TYR A 57 -3.30 -47.34 7.80
CA TYR A 57 -1.92 -47.77 7.91
C TYR A 57 -1.47 -47.76 9.37
N GLU A 58 -0.77 -48.81 9.79
CA GLU A 58 -0.08 -48.82 11.10
C GLU A 58 1.33 -48.23 11.00
N LYS A 59 1.94 -48.29 9.81
CA LYS A 59 3.27 -47.77 9.50
C LYS A 59 3.30 -47.18 8.08
N LEU A 60 4.09 -46.13 7.90
CA LEU A 60 4.44 -45.57 6.59
C LEU A 60 5.96 -45.50 6.49
N GLY A 61 6.54 -46.33 5.64
CA GLY A 61 7.98 -46.59 5.63
C GLY A 61 8.50 -47.10 6.99
N ARG A 62 9.42 -46.36 7.63
CA ARG A 62 9.97 -46.72 8.95
C ARG A 62 9.26 -46.05 10.13
N ARG A 63 8.24 -45.23 9.88
CA ARG A 63 7.55 -44.45 10.93
C ARG A 63 6.23 -45.11 11.29
N ARG A 64 5.89 -45.06 12.58
CA ARG A 64 4.53 -45.38 13.06
C ARG A 64 3.54 -44.38 12.44
N CYS A 65 2.46 -44.90 11.89
CA CYS A 65 1.31 -44.11 11.47
C CYS A 65 0.25 -44.23 12.56
N TYR A 66 -0.40 -43.11 12.88
CA TYR A 66 -1.47 -43.06 13.87
C TYR A 66 -2.82 -43.06 13.14
N PRO A 67 -3.87 -43.66 13.72
CA PRO A 67 -5.18 -43.67 13.08
C PRO A 67 -5.83 -42.28 13.08
N ASP A 68 -5.53 -41.48 14.10
CA ASP A 68 -6.14 -40.18 14.39
C ASP A 68 -5.14 -39.30 15.18
N VAL A 69 -5.49 -38.02 15.39
CA VAL A 69 -4.60 -37.02 16.01
C VAL A 69 -4.45 -37.29 17.51
N ARG A 70 -5.54 -37.66 18.18
CA ARG A 70 -5.60 -37.94 19.62
C ARG A 70 -4.67 -39.08 20.02
N SER A 71 -4.57 -40.10 19.16
CA SER A 71 -3.71 -41.28 19.35
C SER A 71 -2.21 -40.98 19.37
N VAL A 72 -1.78 -39.79 18.96
CA VAL A 72 -0.37 -39.38 19.01
C VAL A 72 0.08 -39.18 20.47
N GLY A 73 -0.81 -38.70 21.35
CA GLY A 73 -0.54 -38.52 22.79
C GLY A 73 0.60 -37.54 23.10
N LYS A 74 0.94 -36.65 22.16
CA LYS A 74 2.00 -35.63 22.29
C LYS A 74 1.50 -34.32 21.71
N GLU A 75 2.09 -33.22 22.17
CA GLU A 75 1.84 -31.89 21.62
C GLU A 75 2.20 -31.83 20.13
N ILE A 76 1.28 -31.26 19.34
CA ILE A 76 1.39 -31.06 17.89
C ILE A 76 1.22 -29.56 17.62
N ASP A 77 2.23 -28.94 17.02
CA ASP A 77 2.22 -27.50 16.72
C ASP A 77 1.45 -27.20 15.44
N LEU A 78 1.50 -28.11 14.44
CA LEU A 78 0.95 -27.88 13.10
C LEU A 78 0.28 -29.13 12.52
N ALA A 79 -0.98 -29.00 12.09
CA ALA A 79 -1.68 -30.01 11.29
C ALA A 79 -1.63 -29.68 9.79
N VAL A 80 -1.07 -30.57 8.96
CA VAL A 80 -1.12 -30.47 7.50
C VAL A 80 -2.19 -31.43 6.99
N ILE A 81 -3.31 -30.88 6.53
CA ILE A 81 -4.52 -31.60 6.17
C ILE A 81 -4.55 -31.82 4.65
N VAL A 82 -4.54 -33.09 4.25
CA VAL A 82 -4.49 -33.54 2.85
C VAL A 82 -5.57 -34.60 2.58
N THR A 83 -6.74 -34.44 3.22
CA THR A 83 -7.92 -35.32 3.10
C THR A 83 -8.94 -34.74 2.12
N PRO A 84 -9.91 -35.51 1.60
CA PRO A 84 -10.99 -34.94 0.77
C PRO A 84 -11.70 -33.77 1.46
N ALA A 85 -12.10 -32.73 0.71
CA ALA A 85 -12.65 -31.48 1.26
C ALA A 85 -13.78 -31.71 2.29
N ARG A 86 -14.71 -32.62 2.00
CA ARG A 86 -15.84 -32.97 2.89
C ARG A 86 -15.44 -33.46 4.29
N ALA A 87 -14.23 -33.99 4.45
CA ALA A 87 -13.71 -34.47 5.73
C ALA A 87 -12.94 -33.39 6.51
N VAL A 88 -12.62 -32.26 5.88
CA VAL A 88 -11.81 -31.20 6.52
C VAL A 88 -12.49 -30.61 7.77
N PRO A 89 -13.81 -30.32 7.80
CA PRO A 89 -14.46 -29.82 9.02
C PRO A 89 -14.30 -30.76 10.21
N SER A 90 -14.53 -32.07 10.03
CA SER A 90 -14.41 -33.04 11.13
C SER A 90 -12.96 -33.23 11.58
N VAL A 91 -12.01 -33.17 10.64
CA VAL A 91 -10.57 -33.24 10.96
C VAL A 91 -10.14 -32.02 11.77
N LEU A 92 -10.59 -30.81 11.41
CA LEU A 92 -10.29 -29.59 12.17
C LEU A 92 -10.92 -29.61 13.56
N ASP A 93 -12.12 -30.17 13.70
CA ASP A 93 -12.77 -30.34 14.99
C ASP A 93 -11.91 -31.24 15.90
N GLU A 94 -11.41 -32.36 15.39
CA GLU A 94 -10.52 -33.26 16.12
C GLU A 94 -9.16 -32.60 16.47
N CYS A 95 -8.60 -31.80 15.56
CA CYS A 95 -7.42 -31.01 15.84
C CYS A 95 -7.64 -30.05 17.02
N GLY A 96 -8.78 -29.36 17.03
CA GLY A 96 -9.17 -28.43 18.10
C GLY A 96 -9.34 -29.12 19.45
N GLU A 97 -10.03 -30.26 19.49
CA GLU A 97 -10.14 -31.11 20.68
C GLU A 97 -8.79 -31.58 21.22
N SER A 98 -7.81 -31.75 20.32
CA SER A 98 -6.44 -32.16 20.65
C SER A 98 -5.52 -30.98 21.01
N GLY A 99 -6.05 -29.75 21.07
CA GLY A 99 -5.30 -28.54 21.41
C GLY A 99 -4.38 -28.02 20.30
N ILE A 100 -4.60 -28.42 19.05
CA ILE A 100 -3.87 -27.87 17.89
C ILE A 100 -4.55 -26.58 17.46
N ASP A 101 -3.79 -25.49 17.45
CA ASP A 101 -4.24 -24.13 17.11
C ASP A 101 -3.78 -23.66 15.73
N ALA A 102 -2.97 -24.46 14.99
CA ALA A 102 -2.50 -24.10 13.65
C ALA A 102 -2.66 -25.23 12.62
N ALA A 103 -3.18 -24.90 11.43
CA ALA A 103 -3.38 -25.87 10.35
C ALA A 103 -3.02 -25.34 8.93
N ILE A 104 -2.59 -26.23 8.05
CA ILE A 104 -2.47 -25.98 6.60
C ILE A 104 -3.44 -26.92 5.90
N VAL A 105 -4.43 -26.36 5.20
CA VAL A 105 -5.41 -27.13 4.44
C VAL A 105 -5.01 -27.13 2.96
N ILE A 106 -4.40 -28.23 2.52
CA ILE A 106 -3.93 -28.37 1.12
C ILE A 106 -5.11 -28.67 0.18
N SER A 107 -6.13 -29.33 0.69
CA SER A 107 -7.24 -29.88 -0.10
C SER A 107 -7.98 -28.82 -0.92
N ALA A 108 -8.28 -29.16 -2.18
CA ALA A 108 -9.23 -28.45 -3.03
C ALA A 108 -10.64 -29.05 -2.91
N GLY A 109 -11.65 -28.37 -3.46
CA GLY A 109 -13.07 -28.70 -3.41
C GLY A 109 -13.92 -27.73 -2.59
N PHE A 110 -13.53 -26.45 -2.53
CA PHE A 110 -14.20 -25.40 -1.75
C PHE A 110 -14.84 -24.37 -2.70
N ARG A 111 -14.81 -23.07 -2.39
CA ARG A 111 -15.58 -22.07 -3.15
C ARG A 111 -15.29 -22.01 -4.65
N GLU A 112 -14.14 -22.51 -5.10
CA GLU A 112 -13.79 -22.67 -6.52
C GLU A 112 -14.71 -23.66 -7.26
N THR A 113 -15.48 -24.49 -6.55
CA THR A 113 -16.45 -25.44 -7.13
C THR A 113 -17.90 -24.93 -7.08
N GLY A 114 -18.15 -23.69 -6.68
CA GLY A 114 -19.49 -23.08 -6.62
C GLY A 114 -20.11 -23.06 -5.20
N GLU A 115 -21.45 -22.99 -5.11
CA GLU A 115 -22.15 -22.69 -3.86
C GLU A 115 -22.02 -23.80 -2.79
N GLU A 116 -22.02 -25.07 -3.19
CA GLU A 116 -21.77 -26.19 -2.25
C GLU A 116 -20.39 -26.08 -1.60
N GLY A 117 -19.39 -25.71 -2.40
CA GLY A 117 -18.02 -25.48 -1.94
C GLY A 117 -17.90 -24.26 -1.02
N ARG A 118 -18.64 -23.18 -1.31
CA ARG A 118 -18.77 -22.01 -0.40
C ARG A 118 -19.39 -22.40 0.94
N ALA A 119 -20.42 -23.25 0.94
CA ALA A 119 -21.05 -23.74 2.17
C ALA A 119 -20.06 -24.56 3.01
N LEU A 120 -19.24 -25.39 2.36
CA LEU A 120 -18.20 -26.17 3.01
C LEU A 120 -17.08 -25.29 3.59
N GLU A 121 -16.65 -24.26 2.85
CA GLU A 121 -15.68 -23.26 3.33
C GLU A 121 -16.21 -22.54 4.58
N ARG A 122 -17.47 -22.08 4.57
CA ARG A 122 -18.12 -21.48 5.74
C ARG A 122 -18.16 -22.44 6.93
N ALA A 123 -18.33 -23.74 6.70
CA ALA A 123 -18.28 -24.74 7.76
C ALA A 123 -16.86 -24.88 8.36
N VAL A 124 -15.84 -24.94 7.52
CA VAL A 124 -14.42 -24.97 7.93
C VAL A 124 -14.06 -23.75 8.79
N VAL A 125 -14.38 -22.54 8.32
CA VAL A 125 -14.09 -21.29 9.05
C VAL A 125 -14.81 -21.25 10.40
N ARG A 126 -16.07 -21.72 10.47
CA ARG A 126 -16.81 -21.80 11.75
C ARG A 126 -16.18 -22.75 12.75
N VAL A 127 -15.72 -23.94 12.30
CA VAL A 127 -15.05 -24.92 13.18
C VAL A 127 -13.71 -24.34 13.67
N ALA A 128 -12.93 -23.75 12.77
CA ALA A 128 -11.66 -23.12 13.12
C ALA A 128 -11.85 -22.03 14.19
N ARG A 129 -12.80 -21.11 13.99
CA ARG A 129 -13.12 -20.06 14.98
C ARG A 129 -13.61 -20.60 16.33
N ARG A 130 -14.39 -21.67 16.34
CA ARG A 130 -14.89 -22.28 17.59
C ARG A 130 -13.75 -22.76 18.49
N HIS A 131 -12.72 -23.35 17.88
CA HIS A 131 -11.58 -23.93 18.60
C HIS A 131 -10.38 -22.99 18.70
N GLY A 132 -10.46 -21.79 18.13
CA GLY A 132 -9.32 -20.86 18.07
C GLY A 132 -8.20 -21.34 17.14
N ILE A 133 -8.52 -22.15 16.12
CA ILE A 133 -7.54 -22.62 15.14
C ILE A 133 -7.37 -21.55 14.07
N ARG A 134 -6.12 -21.19 13.77
CA ARG A 134 -5.75 -20.42 12.58
C ARG A 134 -5.27 -21.34 11.47
N PHE A 135 -5.74 -21.14 10.24
CA PHE A 135 -5.34 -21.99 9.12
C PHE A 135 -5.00 -21.26 7.81
N LEU A 136 -4.04 -21.84 7.09
CA LEU A 136 -3.65 -21.44 5.74
C LEU A 136 -4.36 -22.31 4.69
N GLY A 137 -4.85 -21.68 3.60
CA GLY A 137 -5.64 -22.35 2.56
C GLY A 137 -7.14 -22.03 2.68
N PRO A 138 -8.04 -22.92 2.22
CA PRO A 138 -7.79 -24.20 1.57
C PRO A 138 -7.20 -24.05 0.16
N ASN A 139 -7.10 -25.16 -0.59
CA ASN A 139 -6.61 -25.22 -1.97
C ASN A 139 -5.27 -24.49 -2.15
N CYS A 140 -4.29 -24.87 -1.35
CA CYS A 140 -2.97 -24.24 -1.35
C CYS A 140 -1.87 -25.28 -1.58
N LEU A 141 -0.68 -24.81 -1.97
CA LEU A 141 0.50 -25.67 -2.06
C LEU A 141 1.07 -26.02 -0.68
N GLY A 142 0.87 -25.16 0.32
CA GLY A 142 1.44 -25.24 1.66
C GLY A 142 2.62 -24.28 1.89
N VAL A 143 3.51 -24.62 2.82
CA VAL A 143 4.61 -23.77 3.29
C VAL A 143 5.98 -24.45 3.19
N MET A 144 7.00 -23.69 2.82
CA MET A 144 8.42 -24.06 2.97
C MET A 144 9.17 -23.07 3.86
N ARG A 145 10.02 -23.59 4.76
CA ARG A 145 11.03 -22.83 5.51
C ARG A 145 12.37 -23.56 5.42
N PRO A 146 13.24 -23.18 4.47
CA PRO A 146 14.52 -23.87 4.23
C PRO A 146 15.42 -24.00 5.44
N ASP A 147 15.46 -22.98 6.31
CA ASP A 147 16.30 -23.03 7.51
C ASP A 147 15.88 -24.13 8.51
N LEU A 148 14.59 -24.43 8.58
CA LEU A 148 14.04 -25.49 9.43
C LEU A 148 14.05 -26.88 8.78
N GLY A 149 14.38 -26.96 7.48
CA GLY A 149 14.10 -28.15 6.67
C GLY A 149 12.60 -28.43 6.53
N LEU A 150 11.74 -27.43 6.77
CA LEU A 150 10.29 -27.58 6.65
C LEU A 150 9.89 -27.48 5.17
N ASN A 151 9.34 -28.57 4.64
CA ASN A 151 8.69 -28.59 3.33
C ASN A 151 7.32 -29.26 3.46
N ALA A 152 6.35 -28.50 3.98
CA ALA A 152 4.96 -28.94 4.14
C ALA A 152 4.17 -28.71 2.84
N THR A 153 4.74 -29.13 1.71
CA THR A 153 4.12 -28.96 0.38
C THR A 153 4.19 -30.25 -0.42
N PHE A 154 3.41 -30.33 -1.50
CA PHE A 154 3.52 -31.37 -2.52
C PHE A 154 4.36 -30.95 -3.73
N SER A 155 5.21 -29.92 -3.61
CA SER A 155 6.10 -29.45 -4.68
C SER A 155 7.15 -30.51 -5.07
N HIS A 156 7.65 -30.44 -6.30
CA HIS A 156 8.69 -31.33 -6.82
C HIS A 156 10.09 -30.97 -6.29
N CYS A 157 10.31 -29.76 -5.78
CA CYS A 157 11.59 -29.29 -5.28
C CYS A 157 11.48 -28.54 -3.94
N MET A 158 12.61 -28.45 -3.24
CA MET A 158 12.77 -27.65 -2.03
C MET A 158 13.43 -26.32 -2.38
N ALA A 159 12.92 -25.22 -1.81
CA ALA A 159 13.54 -23.91 -1.96
C ALA A 159 14.97 -23.91 -1.37
N ARG A 160 15.91 -23.26 -2.08
CA ARG A 160 17.24 -22.99 -1.53
C ARG A 160 17.13 -22.01 -0.37
N LYS A 161 17.98 -22.14 0.64
CA LYS A 161 18.06 -21.17 1.74
C LYS A 161 18.51 -19.81 1.22
N GLY A 162 17.79 -18.76 1.59
CA GLY A 162 18.14 -17.36 1.31
C GLY A 162 17.34 -16.42 2.19
N ARG A 163 17.09 -15.20 1.69
CA ARG A 163 16.56 -14.08 2.48
C ARG A 163 15.27 -13.45 1.92
N ILE A 164 14.75 -14.02 0.83
CA ILE A 164 13.53 -13.53 0.16
C ILE A 164 12.34 -14.37 0.62
N ALA A 165 11.26 -13.75 1.05
CA ALA A 165 9.99 -14.44 1.25
C ALA A 165 9.16 -14.38 -0.04
N LEU A 166 8.59 -15.51 -0.45
CA LEU A 166 7.63 -15.60 -1.56
C LEU A 166 6.25 -15.92 -1.00
N VAL A 167 5.26 -15.05 -1.25
CA VAL A 167 3.85 -15.26 -0.90
C VAL A 167 3.02 -15.24 -2.17
N SER A 168 2.22 -16.28 -2.41
CA SER A 168 1.44 -16.42 -3.64
C SER A 168 0.09 -17.07 -3.39
N GLN A 169 -0.97 -16.50 -3.97
CA GLN A 169 -2.27 -17.18 -4.07
C GLN A 169 -2.21 -18.36 -5.06
N SER A 170 -1.34 -18.31 -6.07
CA SER A 170 -1.15 -19.40 -7.02
C SER A 170 -0.08 -20.39 -6.56
N GLY A 171 -0.49 -21.62 -6.24
CA GLY A 171 0.42 -22.73 -5.95
C GLY A 171 1.26 -23.16 -7.16
N ALA A 172 0.67 -23.16 -8.36
CA ALA A 172 1.37 -23.49 -9.60
C ALA A 172 2.53 -22.50 -9.85
N LEU A 173 2.28 -21.20 -9.65
CA LEU A 173 3.31 -20.19 -9.81
C LEU A 173 4.45 -20.35 -8.81
N CYS A 174 4.16 -20.67 -7.54
CA CYS A 174 5.21 -21.00 -6.56
C CYS A 174 6.16 -22.07 -7.11
N THR A 175 5.63 -23.16 -7.67
CA THR A 175 6.47 -24.25 -8.19
C THR A 175 7.32 -23.82 -9.38
N ALA A 176 6.79 -22.97 -10.27
CA ALA A 176 7.53 -22.46 -11.42
C ALA A 176 8.66 -21.50 -11.00
N ILE A 177 8.40 -20.61 -10.03
CA ILE A 177 9.41 -19.68 -9.51
C ILE A 177 10.54 -20.44 -8.82
N LEU A 178 10.21 -21.48 -8.05
CA LEU A 178 11.21 -22.29 -7.35
C LEU A 178 12.12 -23.05 -8.31
N ASP A 179 11.56 -23.59 -9.39
CA ASP A 179 12.35 -24.27 -10.42
C ASP A 179 13.28 -23.28 -11.14
N TRP A 180 12.77 -22.09 -11.50
CA TRP A 180 13.56 -21.02 -12.14
C TRP A 180 14.69 -20.47 -11.26
N ALA A 181 14.44 -20.32 -9.96
CA ALA A 181 15.37 -19.74 -9.00
C ALA A 181 16.57 -20.65 -8.71
N ARG A 182 16.38 -21.97 -8.79
CA ARG A 182 17.39 -22.98 -8.43
C ARG A 182 18.67 -22.90 -9.27
N PRO A 183 18.66 -22.91 -10.61
CA PRO A 183 19.89 -22.79 -11.41
C PRO A 183 20.56 -21.41 -11.25
N ARG A 184 19.81 -20.38 -10.86
CA ARG A 184 20.29 -18.99 -10.69
C ARG A 184 20.82 -18.68 -9.28
N GLY A 185 20.79 -19.67 -8.37
CA GLY A 185 21.32 -19.47 -7.02
C GLY A 185 20.46 -18.62 -6.10
N ILE A 186 19.24 -18.26 -6.52
CA ILE A 186 18.33 -17.45 -5.71
C ILE A 186 17.73 -18.34 -4.61
N GLY A 187 17.80 -17.86 -3.38
CA GLY A 187 17.30 -18.56 -2.20
C GLY A 187 16.19 -17.80 -1.48
N PHE A 188 15.35 -18.53 -0.78
CA PHE A 188 14.19 -18.03 -0.05
C PHE A 188 14.33 -18.24 1.46
N SER A 189 13.85 -17.29 2.25
CA SER A 189 13.64 -17.45 3.69
C SER A 189 12.38 -18.28 3.93
N CYS A 190 11.34 -18.05 3.13
CA CYS A 190 10.05 -18.72 3.19
C CYS A 190 9.35 -18.75 1.84
N VAL A 191 8.54 -19.79 1.62
CA VAL A 191 7.57 -19.86 0.52
C VAL A 191 6.22 -20.18 1.12
N ILE A 192 5.24 -19.33 0.87
CA ILE A 192 3.89 -19.41 1.44
C ILE A 192 2.90 -19.40 0.28
N SER A 193 2.18 -20.50 0.10
CA SER A 193 1.02 -20.53 -0.78
C SER A 193 -0.24 -20.35 0.05
N SER A 194 -0.94 -19.23 -0.13
CA SER A 194 -2.16 -18.94 0.60
C SER A 194 -3.39 -19.62 0.00
N GLY A 195 -3.35 -19.94 -1.30
CA GLY A 195 -4.47 -20.52 -2.02
C GLY A 195 -5.68 -19.60 -1.95
N ILE A 196 -6.80 -20.14 -1.49
CA ILE A 196 -8.06 -19.41 -1.28
C ILE A 196 -7.95 -18.39 -0.14
N ALA A 197 -7.08 -18.60 0.86
CA ALA A 197 -6.95 -17.69 2.01
C ALA A 197 -8.30 -17.43 2.73
N ALA A 198 -9.01 -18.50 3.11
CA ALA A 198 -10.31 -18.40 3.78
C ALA A 198 -10.23 -17.94 5.26
N ASP A 199 -9.04 -18.01 5.87
CA ASP A 199 -8.78 -17.49 7.22
C ASP A 199 -7.51 -16.62 7.24
N VAL A 200 -6.32 -17.23 7.11
CA VAL A 200 -5.07 -16.46 7.06
C VAL A 200 -4.82 -15.93 5.64
N ASP A 201 -4.78 -14.60 5.50
CA ASP A 201 -4.55 -13.90 4.23
C ASP A 201 -3.28 -13.03 4.27
N PHE A 202 -3.05 -12.20 3.24
CA PHE A 202 -1.87 -11.36 3.09
C PHE A 202 -1.59 -10.48 4.31
N GLY A 203 -2.62 -9.92 4.95
CA GLY A 203 -2.45 -9.03 6.12
C GLY A 203 -1.65 -9.69 7.24
N GLU A 204 -2.15 -10.83 7.72
CA GLU A 204 -1.47 -11.68 8.70
C GLU A 204 -0.08 -12.13 8.27
N ILE A 205 0.06 -12.60 7.02
CA ILE A 205 1.33 -13.13 6.51
C ILE A 205 2.38 -12.02 6.48
N LEU A 206 2.00 -10.82 6.04
CA LEU A 206 2.88 -9.66 5.99
C LEU A 206 3.30 -9.23 7.39
N ASP A 207 2.37 -9.15 8.35
CA ASP A 207 2.69 -8.84 9.76
C ASP A 207 3.74 -9.81 10.33
N TYR A 208 3.59 -11.12 10.05
CA TYR A 208 4.61 -12.13 10.39
C TYR A 208 5.96 -11.83 9.73
N LEU A 209 5.94 -11.59 8.41
CA LEU A 209 7.16 -11.37 7.64
C LEU A 209 7.88 -10.07 8.00
N VAL A 210 7.19 -9.04 8.50
CA VAL A 210 7.82 -7.82 9.02
C VAL A 210 8.75 -8.17 10.19
N LEU A 211 8.28 -9.01 11.12
CA LEU A 211 9.00 -9.39 12.34
C LEU A 211 10.07 -10.47 12.11
N ASP A 212 9.99 -11.22 11.00
CA ASP A 212 10.92 -12.29 10.69
C ASP A 212 12.31 -11.76 10.27
N SER A 213 13.28 -11.80 11.19
CA SER A 213 14.66 -11.34 10.95
C SER A 213 15.40 -12.13 9.85
N ARG A 214 14.91 -13.31 9.45
CA ARG A 214 15.48 -14.10 8.35
C ARG A 214 15.03 -13.61 6.97
N THR A 215 13.97 -12.80 6.92
CA THR A 215 13.42 -12.24 5.70
C THR A 215 13.88 -10.79 5.56
N GLU A 216 14.56 -10.48 4.46
CA GLU A 216 15.03 -9.12 4.13
C GLU A 216 14.21 -8.47 3.00
N ALA A 217 13.54 -9.26 2.16
CA ALA A 217 12.69 -8.76 1.10
C ALA A 217 11.48 -9.69 0.85
N ILE A 218 10.40 -9.15 0.33
CA ILE A 218 9.12 -9.86 0.15
C ILE A 218 8.66 -9.78 -1.31
N MET A 219 8.32 -10.92 -1.88
CA MET A 219 7.71 -11.06 -3.19
C MET A 219 6.28 -11.55 -3.06
N LEU A 220 5.34 -10.80 -3.62
CA LEU A 220 3.90 -11.06 -3.54
C LEU A 220 3.32 -11.35 -4.93
N TYR A 221 2.52 -12.40 -5.03
CA TYR A 221 1.65 -12.65 -6.17
C TYR A 221 0.18 -12.63 -5.73
N VAL A 222 -0.56 -11.65 -6.25
CA VAL A 222 -1.93 -11.33 -5.85
C VAL A 222 -2.86 -11.56 -7.05
N GLU A 223 -3.94 -12.30 -6.84
CA GLU A 223 -5.05 -12.48 -7.80
C GLU A 223 -6.25 -11.61 -7.38
N GLY A 224 -6.57 -11.57 -6.09
CA GLY A 224 -7.62 -10.73 -5.50
C GLY A 224 -7.41 -10.53 -3.99
N LEU A 225 -8.19 -9.64 -3.39
CA LEU A 225 -8.12 -9.30 -1.96
C LEU A 225 -9.46 -9.55 -1.28
N HIS A 226 -9.43 -10.03 -0.02
CA HIS A 226 -10.64 -10.14 0.82
C HIS A 226 -10.83 -8.91 1.70
N ASP A 227 -9.73 -8.37 2.23
CA ASP A 227 -9.72 -7.21 3.13
C ASP A 227 -8.62 -6.23 2.68
N ALA A 228 -9.05 -5.19 1.95
CA ALA A 228 -8.13 -4.21 1.38
C ALA A 228 -7.50 -3.31 2.44
N ARG A 229 -8.23 -2.98 3.52
CA ARG A 229 -7.72 -2.13 4.60
C ARG A 229 -6.61 -2.85 5.33
N ARG A 230 -6.84 -4.10 5.74
CA ARG A 230 -5.83 -4.90 6.43
C ARG A 230 -4.64 -5.20 5.53
N PHE A 231 -4.88 -5.46 4.25
CA PHE A 231 -3.81 -5.59 3.26
C PHE A 231 -2.97 -4.32 3.18
N MET A 232 -3.59 -3.14 3.00
CA MET A 232 -2.89 -1.86 2.90
C MET A 232 -2.12 -1.51 4.17
N SER A 233 -2.71 -1.77 5.33
CA SER A 233 -2.06 -1.63 6.64
C SER A 233 -0.77 -2.44 6.73
N ALA A 234 -0.87 -3.77 6.55
CA ALA A 234 0.27 -4.67 6.68
C ALA A 234 1.31 -4.44 5.58
N LEU A 235 0.87 -4.07 4.37
CA LEU A 235 1.74 -3.76 3.24
C LEU A 235 2.56 -2.50 3.50
N ARG A 236 1.95 -1.43 4.00
CA ARG A 236 2.65 -0.20 4.40
C ARG A 236 3.66 -0.47 5.52
N ALA A 237 3.27 -1.23 6.54
CA ALA A 237 4.17 -1.62 7.63
C ALA A 237 5.36 -2.43 7.11
N SER A 238 5.11 -3.39 6.20
CA SER A 238 6.15 -4.20 5.57
C SER A 238 7.09 -3.37 4.72
N SER A 239 6.55 -2.50 3.86
CA SER A 239 7.34 -1.67 2.93
C SER A 239 8.21 -0.63 3.61
N ARG A 240 7.92 -0.24 4.85
CA ARG A 240 8.81 0.62 5.66
C ARG A 240 10.05 -0.11 6.17
N ALA A 241 9.91 -1.40 6.45
CA ALA A 241 10.99 -2.21 7.01
C ALA A 241 11.78 -2.96 5.94
N LYS A 242 11.11 -3.41 4.88
CA LYS A 242 11.64 -4.37 3.91
C LYS A 242 11.15 -4.02 2.50
N PRO A 243 11.99 -4.13 1.46
CA PRO A 243 11.52 -4.01 0.09
C PRO A 243 10.45 -5.05 -0.23
N VAL A 244 9.36 -4.59 -0.85
CA VAL A 244 8.25 -5.43 -1.30
C VAL A 244 8.04 -5.26 -2.79
N VAL A 245 7.93 -6.38 -3.50
CA VAL A 245 7.61 -6.42 -4.94
C VAL A 245 6.33 -7.23 -5.14
N VAL A 246 5.38 -6.67 -5.87
CA VAL A 246 4.08 -7.30 -6.12
C VAL A 246 3.84 -7.53 -7.61
N MET A 247 3.29 -8.69 -7.94
CA MET A 247 2.71 -9.00 -9.24
C MET A 247 1.21 -9.24 -9.08
N LYS A 248 0.41 -8.53 -9.88
CA LYS A 248 -1.06 -8.65 -9.89
C LYS A 248 -1.54 -9.40 -11.12
N ALA A 249 -2.33 -10.44 -10.92
CA ALA A 249 -3.07 -11.13 -11.98
C ALA A 249 -4.44 -10.48 -12.22
N GLY A 250 -5.11 -10.81 -13.34
CA GLY A 250 -6.47 -10.34 -13.61
C GLY A 250 -6.60 -8.84 -13.89
N ARG A 251 -5.62 -8.24 -14.57
CA ARG A 251 -5.50 -6.79 -14.84
C ARG A 251 -6.57 -6.22 -15.80
N HIS A 252 -7.16 -7.08 -16.63
CA HIS A 252 -8.18 -6.69 -17.60
C HIS A 252 -9.49 -7.37 -17.22
N THR A 253 -10.63 -6.78 -17.62
CA THR A 253 -11.98 -7.26 -17.28
C THR A 253 -12.16 -8.77 -17.46
N GLN A 254 -11.69 -9.35 -18.56
CA GLN A 254 -11.76 -10.80 -18.81
C GLN A 254 -10.89 -11.61 -17.83
N GLY A 255 -9.65 -11.18 -17.59
CA GLY A 255 -8.77 -11.84 -16.62
C GLY A 255 -9.23 -11.66 -15.18
N GLY A 256 -9.84 -10.51 -14.86
CA GLY A 256 -10.43 -10.22 -13.56
C GLY A 256 -11.61 -11.13 -13.26
N LYS A 257 -12.50 -11.36 -14.24
CA LYS A 257 -13.59 -12.35 -14.12
C LYS A 257 -13.05 -13.77 -13.89
N ALA A 258 -11.98 -14.16 -14.59
CA ALA A 258 -11.34 -15.47 -14.39
C ALA A 258 -10.72 -15.61 -12.99
N ALA A 259 -9.98 -14.59 -12.53
CA ALA A 259 -9.38 -14.56 -11.20
C ALA A 259 -10.44 -14.57 -10.08
N ALA A 260 -11.51 -13.78 -10.23
CA ALA A 260 -12.63 -13.74 -9.28
C ALA A 260 -13.38 -15.07 -9.22
N SER A 261 -13.57 -15.75 -10.35
CA SER A 261 -14.23 -17.07 -10.39
C SER A 261 -13.37 -18.17 -9.76
N HIS A 262 -12.05 -18.08 -9.93
CA HIS A 262 -11.09 -19.06 -9.41
C HIS A 262 -10.80 -18.87 -7.91
N THR A 263 -10.68 -17.62 -7.46
CA THR A 263 -10.34 -17.29 -6.07
C THR A 263 -11.52 -16.91 -5.22
N GLY A 264 -12.66 -16.48 -5.76
CA GLY A 264 -13.79 -15.95 -4.99
C GLY A 264 -13.51 -14.62 -4.26
N ALA A 265 -12.34 -14.01 -4.46
CA ALA A 265 -11.96 -12.72 -3.87
C ALA A 265 -12.44 -11.54 -4.73
N LEU A 266 -12.47 -10.33 -4.16
CA LEU A 266 -12.83 -9.12 -4.88
C LEU A 266 -11.68 -8.71 -5.83
N VAL A 267 -12.04 -8.25 -7.02
CA VAL A 267 -11.11 -7.79 -8.05
C VAL A 267 -11.53 -6.39 -8.48
N GLY A 268 -10.84 -5.39 -7.93
CA GLY A 268 -11.02 -3.97 -8.27
C GLY A 268 -10.27 -3.57 -9.53
N SER A 269 -10.29 -2.28 -9.83
CA SER A 269 -9.60 -1.69 -10.98
C SER A 269 -8.08 -1.86 -10.88
N ASP A 270 -7.44 -2.18 -12.01
CA ASP A 270 -5.99 -2.33 -12.07
C ASP A 270 -5.24 -1.02 -11.81
N GLU A 271 -5.81 0.11 -12.26
CA GLU A 271 -5.26 1.45 -12.03
C GLU A 271 -5.33 1.83 -10.54
N VAL A 272 -6.43 1.44 -9.88
CA VAL A 272 -6.61 1.66 -8.43
C VAL A 272 -5.63 0.80 -7.64
N PHE A 273 -5.49 -0.47 -8.01
CA PHE A 273 -4.49 -1.36 -7.39
C PHE A 273 -3.07 -0.78 -7.57
N GLU A 274 -2.73 -0.25 -8.75
CA GLU A 274 -1.44 0.42 -8.98
C GLU A 274 -1.25 1.64 -8.07
N ALA A 275 -2.26 2.50 -7.97
CA ALA A 275 -2.22 3.66 -7.08
C ALA A 275 -2.04 3.23 -5.62
N ALA A 276 -2.72 2.17 -5.18
CA ALA A 276 -2.67 1.64 -3.83
C ALA A 276 -1.27 1.10 -3.47
N VAL A 277 -0.72 0.18 -4.28
CA VAL A 277 0.59 -0.42 -3.99
C VAL A 277 1.72 0.61 -4.06
N ARG A 278 1.60 1.59 -4.97
CA ARG A 278 2.53 2.72 -5.06
C ARG A 278 2.47 3.60 -3.82
N ARG A 279 1.27 3.90 -3.33
CA ARG A 279 1.03 4.64 -2.08
C ARG A 279 1.54 3.87 -0.86
N ALA A 280 1.59 2.54 -0.94
CA ALA A 280 2.13 1.69 0.11
C ALA A 280 3.66 1.54 0.09
N GLY A 281 4.38 2.10 -0.88
CA GLY A 281 5.85 1.96 -0.96
C GLY A 281 6.34 0.71 -1.70
N VAL A 282 5.44 0.01 -2.40
CA VAL A 282 5.70 -1.28 -3.06
C VAL A 282 6.05 -1.08 -4.52
N VAL A 283 6.94 -1.90 -5.06
CA VAL A 283 7.24 -1.94 -6.50
C VAL A 283 6.35 -2.94 -7.20
N ARG A 284 5.76 -2.55 -8.33
CA ARG A 284 4.89 -3.42 -9.14
C ARG A 284 5.66 -4.03 -10.30
N ALA A 285 5.66 -5.37 -10.39
CA ALA A 285 6.12 -6.11 -11.56
C ALA A 285 4.91 -6.48 -12.45
N ARG A 286 4.99 -6.19 -13.74
CA ARG A 286 3.90 -6.46 -14.71
C ARG A 286 4.06 -7.77 -15.47
N ARG A 287 5.26 -8.34 -15.46
CA ARG A 287 5.63 -9.55 -16.20
C ARG A 287 6.63 -10.40 -15.41
N TYR A 288 6.73 -11.69 -15.76
CA TYR A 288 7.57 -12.64 -15.02
C TYR A 288 9.06 -12.29 -15.07
N ASP A 289 9.58 -11.86 -16.21
CA ASP A 289 10.93 -11.34 -16.38
C ASP A 289 11.23 -10.20 -15.39
N GLN A 290 10.29 -9.26 -15.19
CA GLN A 290 10.44 -8.19 -14.21
C GLN A 290 10.41 -8.70 -12.77
N PHE A 291 9.54 -9.67 -12.47
CA PHE A 291 9.45 -10.27 -11.14
C PHE A 291 10.72 -11.04 -10.77
N PHE A 292 11.30 -11.73 -11.76
CA PHE A 292 12.58 -12.42 -11.67
C PHE A 292 13.77 -11.47 -11.55
N ALA A 293 13.79 -10.40 -12.34
CA ALA A 293 14.82 -9.37 -12.26
C ALA A 293 14.79 -8.66 -10.89
N ALA A 294 13.59 -8.42 -10.37
CA ALA A 294 13.40 -7.90 -9.02
C ALA A 294 13.96 -8.86 -7.96
N ALA A 295 13.72 -10.17 -8.07
CA ALA A 295 14.31 -11.14 -7.14
C ALA A 295 15.85 -11.08 -7.10
N ALA A 296 16.50 -10.94 -8.27
CA ALA A 296 17.95 -10.79 -8.35
C ALA A 296 18.43 -9.45 -7.75
N THR A 297 17.72 -8.35 -8.04
CA THR A 297 18.01 -7.01 -7.48
C THR A 297 17.89 -7.00 -5.95
N LEU A 298 16.81 -7.60 -5.43
CA LEU A 298 16.55 -7.71 -3.99
C LEU A 298 17.60 -8.59 -3.31
N HIS A 299 18.01 -9.69 -3.94
CA HIS A 299 19.08 -10.54 -3.44
C HIS A 299 20.42 -9.79 -3.33
N ALA A 300 20.68 -8.87 -4.27
CA ALA A 300 21.85 -8.01 -4.26
C ALA A 300 21.77 -6.87 -3.21
N GLY A 301 20.58 -6.52 -2.73
CA GLY A 301 20.37 -5.44 -1.75
C GLY A 301 20.54 -4.03 -2.32
N VAL A 302 20.36 -3.88 -3.63
CA VAL A 302 20.67 -2.66 -4.38
C VAL A 302 19.67 -1.54 -4.08
N ARG A 303 20.19 -0.32 -3.90
CA ARG A 303 19.42 0.93 -3.77
C ARG A 303 20.06 2.01 -4.63
N THR A 304 19.25 2.84 -5.30
CA THR A 304 19.73 3.91 -6.18
C THR A 304 19.45 5.31 -5.62
N GLY A 305 20.31 6.26 -6.00
CA GLY A 305 20.21 7.68 -5.71
C GLY A 305 19.08 8.41 -6.45
N GLY A 306 18.39 7.77 -7.39
CA GLY A 306 17.40 8.45 -8.23
C GLY A 306 17.19 7.76 -9.57
N PRO A 307 16.55 8.44 -10.54
CA PRO A 307 16.14 7.87 -11.81
C PRO A 307 17.16 8.03 -12.95
N ARG A 308 18.38 8.56 -12.71
CA ARG A 308 19.36 8.87 -13.78
C ARG A 308 20.40 7.75 -13.94
N LEU A 309 20.43 7.11 -15.12
CA LEU A 309 21.33 5.99 -15.41
C LEU A 309 22.48 6.39 -16.35
N ALA A 310 23.72 6.06 -15.98
CA ALA A 310 24.85 6.03 -16.90
C ALA A 310 25.02 4.63 -17.49
N ILE A 311 25.29 4.51 -18.79
CA ILE A 311 25.45 3.21 -19.45
C ILE A 311 26.87 3.12 -20.03
N VAL A 312 27.63 2.11 -19.62
CA VAL A 312 28.98 1.80 -20.13
C VAL A 312 28.91 0.49 -20.90
N THR A 313 29.24 0.49 -22.19
CA THR A 313 29.07 -0.68 -23.07
C THR A 313 30.26 -0.87 -24.00
N ASN A 314 30.62 -2.12 -24.35
CA ASN A 314 31.59 -2.41 -25.42
C ASN A 314 30.95 -2.58 -26.81
N GLY A 315 29.67 -2.23 -26.94
CA GLY A 315 29.00 -2.18 -28.23
C GLY A 315 27.82 -1.22 -28.22
N GLY A 316 27.77 -0.33 -29.22
CA GLY A 316 26.72 0.67 -29.36
C GLY A 316 25.30 0.10 -29.46
N GLY A 317 25.08 -1.00 -30.18
CA GLY A 317 23.76 -1.61 -30.36
C GLY A 317 23.03 -1.92 -29.03
N PRO A 318 23.62 -2.72 -28.13
CA PRO A 318 23.08 -2.94 -26.79
C PRO A 318 22.86 -1.67 -25.97
N GLY A 319 23.73 -0.67 -26.10
CA GLY A 319 23.59 0.62 -25.43
C GLY A 319 22.35 1.39 -25.91
N VAL A 320 22.07 1.37 -27.22
CA VAL A 320 20.85 1.97 -27.81
C VAL A 320 19.60 1.24 -27.32
N ILE A 321 19.59 -0.10 -27.31
CA ILE A 321 18.45 -0.89 -26.79
C ILE A 321 18.16 -0.53 -25.33
N ALA A 322 19.20 -0.36 -24.51
CA ALA A 322 19.04 0.07 -23.12
C ALA A 322 18.47 1.50 -23.01
N ALA A 323 18.95 2.42 -23.84
CA ALA A 323 18.46 3.80 -23.89
C ALA A 323 16.99 3.89 -24.33
N ASP A 324 16.61 3.16 -25.37
CA ASP A 324 15.21 3.07 -25.84
C ASP A 324 14.31 2.52 -24.73
N ARG A 325 14.76 1.47 -24.02
CA ARG A 325 14.01 0.90 -22.91
C ARG A 325 13.84 1.88 -21.75
N LEU A 326 14.83 2.71 -21.44
CA LEU A 326 14.70 3.78 -20.44
C LEU A 326 13.61 4.78 -20.86
N ALA A 327 13.63 5.20 -22.12
CA ALA A 327 12.66 6.15 -22.68
C ALA A 327 11.22 5.59 -22.65
N ASP A 328 11.02 4.31 -23.00
CA ASP A 328 9.74 3.61 -22.89
C ASP A 328 9.14 3.62 -21.48
N LEU A 329 10.02 3.65 -20.46
CA LEU A 329 9.65 3.71 -19.06
C LEU A 329 9.51 5.14 -18.52
N GLY A 330 9.75 6.15 -19.36
CA GLY A 330 9.76 7.56 -18.96
C GLY A 330 10.91 7.93 -18.02
N LEU A 331 12.01 7.18 -18.08
CA LEU A 331 13.25 7.46 -17.34
C LEU A 331 14.28 8.11 -18.27
N GLU A 332 15.28 8.75 -17.68
CA GLU A 332 16.26 9.56 -18.41
C GLU A 332 17.67 8.99 -18.24
N LEU A 333 18.46 9.09 -19.31
CA LEU A 333 19.91 8.92 -19.23
C LEU A 333 20.51 10.04 -18.39
N ALA A 334 21.52 9.72 -17.60
CA ALA A 334 22.26 10.73 -16.87
C ALA A 334 22.97 11.68 -17.85
N ASN A 335 22.80 12.99 -17.64
CA ASN A 335 23.59 14.01 -18.30
C ASN A 335 24.95 14.10 -17.59
N LEU A 336 26.02 13.75 -18.31
CA LEU A 336 27.38 13.77 -17.78
C LEU A 336 27.87 15.22 -17.66
N SER A 337 28.55 15.54 -16.56
CA SER A 337 29.20 16.83 -16.39
C SER A 337 30.42 16.98 -17.30
N ASP A 338 30.78 18.22 -17.64
CA ASP A 338 31.98 18.52 -18.43
C ASP A 338 33.26 17.93 -17.79
N GLU A 339 33.32 17.89 -16.45
CA GLU A 339 34.40 17.26 -15.68
C GLU A 339 34.50 15.75 -15.97
N THR A 340 33.36 15.05 -15.97
CA THR A 340 33.31 13.61 -16.26
C THR A 340 33.66 13.33 -17.72
N VAL A 341 33.18 14.15 -18.66
CA VAL A 341 33.53 14.02 -20.08
C VAL A 341 35.04 14.16 -20.28
N ARG A 342 35.68 15.15 -19.64
CA ARG A 342 37.16 15.31 -19.70
C ARG A 342 37.90 14.08 -19.17
N ARG A 343 37.47 13.52 -18.04
CA ARG A 343 38.10 12.30 -17.48
C ARG A 343 37.93 11.10 -18.41
N LEU A 344 36.79 10.99 -19.08
CA LEU A 344 36.57 9.94 -20.08
C LEU A 344 37.47 10.15 -21.30
N ASP A 345 37.62 11.38 -21.81
CA ASP A 345 38.52 11.70 -22.93
C ASP A 345 40.00 11.38 -22.64
N GLU A 346 40.45 11.55 -21.40
CA GLU A 346 41.83 11.24 -20.98
C GLU A 346 42.10 9.73 -20.91
N ASN A 347 41.09 8.91 -20.63
CA ASN A 347 41.25 7.48 -20.32
C ASN A 347 40.65 6.53 -21.37
N LEU A 348 39.83 7.04 -22.28
CA LEU A 348 39.20 6.29 -23.37
C LEU A 348 39.79 6.69 -24.73
N PRO A 349 39.71 5.80 -25.74
CA PRO A 349 40.12 6.16 -27.09
C PRO A 349 39.27 7.30 -27.65
N ALA A 350 39.85 8.19 -28.46
CA ALA A 350 39.15 9.34 -29.07
C ALA A 350 37.89 8.98 -29.90
N THR A 351 37.68 7.70 -30.22
CA THR A 351 36.52 7.18 -30.95
C THR A 351 35.38 6.72 -30.04
N TRP A 352 35.48 6.91 -28.71
CA TRP A 352 34.34 6.67 -27.82
C TRP A 352 33.18 7.63 -28.15
N SER A 353 31.96 7.30 -27.73
CA SER A 353 30.73 7.96 -28.18
C SER A 353 30.61 9.46 -27.84
N GLY A 354 31.40 9.98 -26.90
CA GLY A 354 31.36 11.39 -26.46
C GLY A 354 30.10 11.77 -25.66
N ASN A 355 29.21 10.82 -25.37
CA ASN A 355 27.97 11.02 -24.63
C ASN A 355 27.54 9.73 -23.91
N ASN A 356 26.45 9.78 -23.15
CA ASN A 356 25.80 8.60 -22.57
C ASN A 356 24.76 8.03 -23.56
N PRO A 357 24.82 6.74 -23.97
CA PRO A 357 25.71 5.65 -23.52
C PRO A 357 27.19 5.81 -23.89
N ILE A 358 28.06 5.51 -22.93
CA ILE A 358 29.52 5.50 -23.06
C ILE A 358 29.95 4.20 -23.77
N ASP A 359 30.26 4.28 -25.06
CA ASP A 359 30.79 3.15 -25.84
C ASP A 359 32.32 3.05 -25.69
N VAL A 360 32.77 2.06 -24.93
CA VAL A 360 34.19 1.77 -24.69
C VAL A 360 34.82 0.89 -25.79
N LEU A 361 34.09 0.62 -26.87
CA LEU A 361 34.50 -0.14 -28.07
C LEU A 361 34.66 -1.65 -27.84
N GLY A 362 34.60 -2.43 -28.92
CA GLY A 362 34.59 -3.91 -28.88
C GLY A 362 35.88 -4.57 -28.37
N ASP A 363 37.01 -3.85 -28.41
CA ASP A 363 38.33 -4.27 -27.90
C ASP A 363 38.57 -3.84 -26.43
N ALA A 364 37.53 -3.38 -25.74
CA ALA A 364 37.65 -2.87 -24.38
C ALA A 364 38.29 -3.87 -23.41
N THR A 365 39.39 -3.44 -22.79
CA THR A 365 40.06 -4.16 -21.71
C THR A 365 39.32 -3.98 -20.37
N PRO A 366 39.57 -4.82 -19.36
CA PRO A 366 39.02 -4.64 -18.02
C PRO A 366 39.30 -3.25 -17.41
N ASP A 367 40.47 -2.67 -17.69
CA ASP A 367 40.82 -1.33 -17.19
C ASP A 367 40.04 -0.22 -17.89
N ARG A 368 39.67 -0.40 -19.17
CA ARG A 368 38.82 0.57 -19.90
C ARG A 368 37.40 0.62 -19.32
N TYR A 369 36.83 -0.54 -18.96
CA TYR A 369 35.59 -0.61 -18.20
C TYR A 369 35.72 0.06 -16.82
N SER A 370 36.84 -0.16 -16.14
CA SER A 370 37.08 0.44 -14.83
C SER A 370 37.11 1.96 -14.91
N ALA A 371 37.84 2.53 -15.90
CA ALA A 371 37.91 3.97 -16.10
C ALA A 371 36.53 4.57 -16.42
N GLY A 372 35.78 3.95 -17.34
CA GLY A 372 34.44 4.41 -17.70
C GLY A 372 33.46 4.40 -16.52
N LEU A 373 33.43 3.30 -15.75
CA LEU A 373 32.54 3.16 -14.60
C LEU A 373 32.92 4.11 -13.46
N SER A 374 34.20 4.20 -13.09
CA SER A 374 34.64 5.09 -12.01
C SER A 374 34.39 6.56 -12.32
N ALA A 375 34.59 6.99 -13.58
CA ALA A 375 34.25 8.35 -13.99
C ALA A 375 32.75 8.63 -13.84
N CYS A 376 31.89 7.72 -14.33
CA CYS A 376 30.43 7.87 -14.21
C CYS A 376 29.95 7.87 -12.76
N LEU A 377 30.45 6.95 -11.92
CA LEU A 377 30.03 6.83 -10.53
C LEU A 377 30.49 8.01 -9.67
N SER A 378 31.55 8.70 -10.08
CA SER A 378 32.00 9.94 -9.42
C SER A 378 31.13 11.17 -9.74
N ASP A 379 30.27 11.10 -10.75
CA ASP A 379 29.47 12.25 -11.22
C ASP A 379 28.15 12.41 -10.43
N ASP A 380 27.91 13.56 -9.82
CA ASP A 380 26.66 13.86 -9.07
C ASP A 380 25.39 13.86 -9.95
N GLY A 381 25.56 13.97 -11.27
CA GLY A 381 24.57 13.77 -12.32
C GLY A 381 24.08 12.33 -12.48
N VAL A 382 24.80 11.36 -11.92
CA VAL A 382 24.57 9.92 -12.09
C VAL A 382 24.08 9.29 -10.79
N ASP A 383 22.97 8.53 -10.84
CA ASP A 383 22.39 7.84 -9.69
C ASP A 383 22.69 6.33 -9.65
N ALA A 384 23.03 5.75 -10.80
CA ALA A 384 23.45 4.37 -10.99
C ALA A 384 24.22 4.22 -12.32
N ALA A 385 25.00 3.15 -12.45
CA ALA A 385 25.62 2.77 -13.71
C ALA A 385 25.16 1.39 -14.19
N LEU A 386 25.07 1.18 -15.50
CA LEU A 386 24.84 -0.10 -16.15
C LEU A 386 26.06 -0.45 -17.01
N ALA A 387 26.77 -1.52 -16.63
CA ALA A 387 27.84 -2.11 -17.43
C ALA A 387 27.25 -3.18 -18.37
N ILE A 388 27.40 -3.02 -19.68
CA ILE A 388 26.96 -3.97 -20.69
C ILE A 388 28.18 -4.58 -21.37
N LEU A 389 28.26 -5.91 -21.39
CA LEU A 389 29.29 -6.65 -22.10
C LEU A 389 28.67 -7.61 -23.12
N VAL A 390 29.13 -7.50 -24.35
CA VAL A 390 28.91 -8.48 -25.43
C VAL A 390 30.21 -9.26 -25.66
N PRO A 391 30.16 -10.60 -25.77
CA PRO A 391 31.34 -11.40 -26.06
C PRO A 391 31.90 -11.07 -27.45
N GLN A 392 33.19 -10.79 -27.49
CA GLN A 392 34.01 -10.63 -28.69
C GLN A 392 35.21 -11.58 -28.61
N SER A 393 35.86 -11.90 -29.74
CA SER A 393 36.99 -12.85 -29.78
C SER A 393 38.17 -12.46 -28.88
N ILE A 394 38.31 -11.18 -28.56
CA ILE A 394 39.37 -10.61 -27.71
C ILE A 394 38.88 -10.14 -26.34
N SER A 395 37.58 -10.28 -26.06
CA SER A 395 37.02 -9.87 -24.77
C SER A 395 37.43 -10.83 -23.65
N GLU A 396 37.55 -10.31 -22.43
CA GLU A 396 37.83 -11.10 -21.22
C GLU A 396 36.65 -10.99 -20.22
N PRO A 397 35.50 -11.66 -20.47
CA PRO A 397 34.26 -11.43 -19.71
C PRO A 397 34.39 -11.63 -18.20
N GLU A 398 35.24 -12.55 -17.76
CA GLU A 398 35.47 -12.85 -16.34
C GLU A 398 36.36 -11.79 -15.67
N ALA A 399 37.42 -11.34 -16.37
CA ALA A 399 38.29 -10.28 -15.87
C ALA A 399 37.55 -8.94 -15.77
N VAL A 400 36.73 -8.60 -16.77
CA VAL A 400 35.85 -7.42 -16.71
C VAL A 400 34.85 -7.56 -15.56
N ALA A 401 34.22 -8.73 -15.39
CA ALA A 401 33.27 -8.96 -14.30
C ALA A 401 33.92 -8.80 -12.92
N ALA A 402 35.18 -9.23 -12.75
CA ALA A 402 35.93 -9.03 -11.51
C ALA A 402 36.16 -7.55 -11.19
N LYS A 403 36.49 -6.73 -12.19
CA LYS A 403 36.62 -5.27 -12.03
C LYS A 403 35.28 -4.63 -11.67
N VAL A 404 34.21 -4.99 -12.37
CA VAL A 404 32.85 -4.48 -12.05
C VAL A 404 32.44 -4.85 -10.63
N ALA A 405 32.72 -6.08 -10.19
CA ALA A 405 32.42 -6.50 -8.82
C ALA A 405 33.25 -5.77 -7.76
N ASP A 406 34.52 -5.44 -8.04
CA ASP A 406 35.37 -4.64 -7.14
C ASP A 406 34.85 -3.20 -7.03
N ILE A 407 34.49 -2.58 -8.16
CA ILE A 407 33.90 -1.22 -8.20
C ILE A 407 32.58 -1.18 -7.43
N HIS A 408 31.69 -2.14 -7.67
CA HIS A 408 30.39 -2.20 -7.00
C HIS A 408 30.50 -2.23 -5.47
N LYS A 409 31.57 -2.82 -4.92
CA LYS A 409 31.80 -2.86 -3.47
C LYS A 409 32.36 -1.57 -2.90
N ARG A 410 33.14 -0.82 -3.68
CA ARG A 410 33.84 0.39 -3.23
C ARG A 410 32.98 1.64 -3.39
N GLU A 411 32.17 1.68 -4.44
CA GLU A 411 31.36 2.84 -4.79
C GLU A 411 30.00 2.82 -4.06
N PRO A 412 29.50 3.98 -3.60
CA PRO A 412 28.21 4.08 -2.93
C PRO A 412 27.03 3.95 -3.92
N LYS A 413 27.25 4.28 -5.20
CA LYS A 413 26.24 4.19 -6.26
C LYS A 413 26.22 2.78 -6.85
N PRO A 414 25.04 2.20 -7.11
CA PRO A 414 24.94 0.82 -7.56
C PRO A 414 25.38 0.65 -9.02
N VAL A 415 25.96 -0.51 -9.31
CA VAL A 415 26.30 -0.94 -10.67
C VAL A 415 25.45 -2.14 -11.04
N PHE A 416 24.71 -2.00 -12.13
CA PHE A 416 23.98 -3.08 -12.79
C PHE A 416 24.87 -3.71 -13.86
N ALA A 417 24.80 -5.03 -14.02
CA ALA A 417 25.59 -5.76 -15.00
C ALA A 417 24.67 -6.43 -16.04
N CYS A 418 24.99 -6.29 -17.33
CA CYS A 418 24.34 -7.00 -18.42
C CYS A 418 25.40 -7.76 -19.23
N TRP A 419 25.57 -9.05 -18.94
CA TRP A 419 26.47 -9.93 -19.67
C TRP A 419 25.63 -10.69 -20.69
N MET A 420 25.73 -10.30 -21.95
CA MET A 420 24.92 -10.86 -23.03
C MET A 420 25.50 -12.20 -23.50
N GLY A 421 24.62 -13.16 -23.77
CA GLY A 421 25.00 -14.54 -24.10
C GLY A 421 24.92 -15.50 -22.90
N GLU A 422 25.25 -16.77 -23.16
CA GLU A 422 25.04 -17.87 -22.22
C GLU A 422 26.36 -18.54 -21.83
N GLU A 423 26.88 -19.46 -22.65
CA GLU A 423 27.98 -20.38 -22.30
C GLU A 423 29.23 -19.66 -21.74
N THR A 424 29.72 -18.66 -22.46
CA THR A 424 30.92 -17.89 -22.08
C THR A 424 30.69 -16.94 -20.91
N MET A 425 29.44 -16.71 -20.51
CA MET A 425 29.07 -15.78 -19.43
C MET A 425 28.84 -16.48 -18.09
N ILE A 426 28.83 -17.82 -18.05
CA ILE A 426 28.48 -18.60 -16.85
C ILE A 426 29.40 -18.26 -15.66
N SER A 427 30.72 -18.19 -15.87
CA SER A 427 31.67 -17.88 -14.81
C SER A 427 31.49 -16.46 -14.26
N SER A 428 31.34 -15.47 -15.15
CA SER A 428 31.02 -14.08 -14.79
C SER A 428 29.71 -13.96 -13.99
N ARG A 429 28.64 -14.67 -14.40
CA ARG A 429 27.36 -14.67 -13.66
C ARG A 429 27.49 -15.28 -12.27
N LYS A 430 28.26 -16.36 -12.15
CA LYS A 430 28.55 -16.99 -10.85
C LYS A 430 29.30 -16.03 -9.93
N LEU A 431 30.31 -15.33 -10.47
CA LEU A 431 31.05 -14.31 -9.75
C LEU A 431 30.12 -13.17 -9.29
N PHE A 432 29.26 -12.65 -10.16
CA PHE A 432 28.30 -11.62 -9.78
C PHE A 432 27.35 -12.06 -8.68
N LEU A 433 26.84 -13.29 -8.72
CA LEU A 433 26.00 -13.84 -7.66
C LEU A 433 26.75 -13.91 -6.32
N GLU A 434 27.98 -14.42 -6.31
CA GLU A 434 28.81 -14.52 -5.11
C GLU A 434 29.18 -13.15 -4.53
N GLN A 435 29.40 -12.17 -5.41
CA GLN A 435 29.75 -10.79 -5.03
C GLN A 435 28.54 -9.86 -4.91
N ARG A 436 27.31 -10.40 -5.03
CA ARG A 436 26.03 -9.66 -4.96
C ARG A 436 25.90 -8.49 -5.94
N VAL A 437 26.48 -8.61 -7.13
CA VAL A 437 26.23 -7.66 -8.23
C VAL A 437 24.93 -8.06 -8.95
N PRO A 438 23.96 -7.16 -9.15
CA PRO A 438 22.74 -7.46 -9.91
C PRO A 438 23.06 -7.66 -11.40
N ALA A 439 23.01 -8.90 -11.88
CA ALA A 439 23.43 -9.27 -13.22
C ALA A 439 22.30 -9.87 -14.08
N TYR A 440 22.22 -9.44 -15.34
CA TYR A 440 21.16 -9.77 -16.31
C TYR A 440 21.76 -10.26 -17.62
N SER A 441 20.91 -10.87 -18.46
CA SER A 441 21.31 -11.40 -19.78
C SER A 441 20.93 -10.49 -20.94
N THR A 442 20.04 -9.52 -20.72
CA THR A 442 19.59 -8.58 -21.74
C THR A 442 19.58 -7.15 -21.21
N PRO A 443 19.80 -6.15 -22.07
CA PRO A 443 19.77 -4.74 -21.67
C PRO A 443 18.41 -4.33 -21.08
N GLU A 444 17.31 -4.83 -21.63
CA GLU A 444 15.96 -4.48 -21.19
C GLU A 444 15.67 -4.98 -19.78
N ALA A 445 16.12 -6.19 -19.45
CA ALA A 445 15.98 -6.74 -18.10
C ALA A 445 16.81 -5.95 -17.08
N ALA A 446 18.00 -5.49 -17.46
CA ALA A 446 18.84 -4.65 -16.61
C ALA A 446 18.23 -3.27 -16.38
N VAL A 447 17.66 -2.66 -17.43
CA VAL A 447 16.94 -1.38 -17.33
C VAL A 447 15.64 -1.53 -16.52
N ASP A 448 14.89 -2.62 -16.71
CA ASP A 448 13.69 -2.91 -15.92
C ASP A 448 14.04 -3.08 -14.42
N ALA A 449 15.18 -3.68 -14.10
CA ALA A 449 15.68 -3.79 -12.74
C ALA A 449 16.08 -2.42 -12.14
N PHE A 450 16.77 -1.59 -12.92
CA PHE A 450 17.08 -0.22 -12.52
C PHE A 450 15.79 0.60 -12.28
N ALA A 451 14.83 0.51 -13.19
CA ALA A 451 13.55 1.18 -13.08
C ALA A 451 12.77 0.74 -11.83
N ALA A 452 12.82 -0.54 -11.48
CA ALA A 452 12.25 -1.05 -10.23
C ALA A 452 12.94 -0.45 -8.99
N ALA A 453 14.27 -0.32 -8.99
CA ALA A 453 15.02 0.30 -7.91
C ALA A 453 14.72 1.81 -7.77
N ALA A 454 14.61 2.53 -8.89
CA ALA A 454 14.22 3.95 -8.91
C ALA A 454 12.78 4.15 -8.44
N ALA A 455 11.85 3.30 -8.90
CA ALA A 455 10.45 3.30 -8.47
C ALA A 455 10.32 3.00 -6.98
N TYR A 456 11.12 2.08 -6.42
CA TYR A 456 11.14 1.80 -4.99
C TYR A 456 11.38 3.08 -4.18
N ARG A 457 12.43 3.84 -4.51
CA ARG A 457 12.73 5.10 -3.83
C ARG A 457 11.57 6.10 -3.93
N ALA A 458 11.04 6.33 -5.13
CA ALA A 458 9.92 7.25 -5.32
C ALA A 458 8.67 6.82 -4.53
N ASN A 459 8.44 5.51 -4.42
CA ASN A 459 7.31 4.97 -3.66
C ASN A 459 7.54 5.07 -2.15
N GLN A 460 8.78 4.96 -1.68
CA GLN A 460 9.13 5.22 -0.28
C GLN A 460 8.86 6.69 0.10
N GLU A 461 9.18 7.65 -0.78
CA GLU A 461 8.81 9.06 -0.56
C GLU A 461 7.29 9.23 -0.39
N LEU A 462 6.49 8.51 -1.20
CA LEU A 462 5.02 8.50 -1.10
C LEU A 462 4.50 7.82 0.17
N LEU A 463 5.16 6.76 0.64
CA LEU A 463 4.78 6.02 1.85
C LEU A 463 4.90 6.90 3.10
N LEU A 464 5.95 7.74 3.14
CA LEU A 464 6.25 8.66 4.24
C LEU A 464 5.26 9.83 4.34
N GLN A 465 4.52 10.15 3.27
CA GLN A 465 3.58 11.27 3.29
C GLN A 465 2.35 10.96 4.15
N VAL A 466 2.19 11.66 5.28
CA VAL A 466 0.92 11.71 6.01
C VAL A 466 0.22 13.03 5.72
N PRO A 467 -1.03 12.99 5.25
CA PRO A 467 -1.81 14.18 5.07
C PRO A 467 -2.07 14.91 6.38
N GLU A 468 -1.73 16.19 6.41
CA GLU A 468 -2.29 17.08 7.42
C GLU A 468 -3.80 17.20 7.17
N PRO A 469 -4.63 17.28 8.23
CA PRO A 469 -5.95 17.86 8.09
C PRO A 469 -5.82 19.26 7.49
N LEU A 470 -6.67 19.61 6.52
CA LEU A 470 -6.72 20.96 5.96
C LEU A 470 -7.15 22.01 7.01
N SER A 471 -7.59 21.57 8.19
CA SER A 471 -8.13 22.33 9.32
C SER A 471 -7.22 23.38 9.96
N ARG A 472 -6.12 23.79 9.31
CA ARG A 472 -5.52 25.12 9.54
C ARG A 472 -6.34 26.23 8.87
N GLN A 473 -7.19 25.89 7.89
CA GLN A 473 -8.23 26.76 7.30
C GLN A 473 -9.60 26.44 7.94
N GLU A 474 -10.59 27.31 7.75
CA GLU A 474 -11.95 27.18 8.32
C GLU A 474 -12.48 25.75 8.21
N LYS A 475 -13.09 25.27 9.30
CA LYS A 475 -13.64 23.91 9.34
C LYS A 475 -14.75 23.80 8.28
N PRO A 476 -14.73 22.78 7.41
CA PRO A 476 -15.78 22.61 6.42
C PRO A 476 -17.13 22.36 7.10
N GLY A 477 -18.21 22.77 6.42
CA GLY A 477 -19.61 22.55 6.81
C GLY A 477 -20.05 21.10 6.58
N VAL A 478 -19.38 20.14 7.21
CA VAL A 478 -19.64 18.69 7.03
C VAL A 478 -21.11 18.36 7.33
N GLU A 479 -21.66 18.91 8.41
CA GLU A 479 -23.05 18.67 8.81
C GLU A 479 -24.04 19.28 7.80
N ASP A 480 -23.77 20.46 7.25
CA ASP A 480 -24.60 21.07 6.21
C ASP A 480 -24.65 20.18 4.95
N ALA A 481 -23.50 19.66 4.54
CA ALA A 481 -23.41 18.72 3.42
C ALA A 481 -24.14 17.39 3.70
N ARG A 482 -24.04 16.86 4.93
CA ARG A 482 -24.77 15.65 5.36
C ARG A 482 -26.28 15.88 5.27
N MET A 483 -26.78 17.01 5.76
CA MET A 483 -28.21 17.34 5.71
C MET A 483 -28.74 17.39 4.27
N ILE A 484 -27.98 17.96 3.32
CA ILE A 484 -28.35 17.99 1.90
C ILE A 484 -28.47 16.55 1.34
N ILE A 485 -27.48 15.70 1.64
CA ILE A 485 -27.45 14.32 1.17
C ILE A 485 -28.60 13.50 1.78
N GLU A 486 -28.85 13.66 3.08
CA GLU A 486 -29.92 12.97 3.79
C GLU A 486 -31.31 13.38 3.28
N ALA A 487 -31.51 14.67 2.96
CA ALA A 487 -32.74 15.14 2.34
C ALA A 487 -32.99 14.43 1.00
N ALA A 488 -31.99 14.39 0.11
CA ALA A 488 -32.10 13.69 -1.17
C ALA A 488 -32.38 12.18 -1.02
N LEU A 489 -31.68 11.52 -0.10
CA LEU A 489 -31.88 10.10 0.18
C LEU A 489 -33.27 9.82 0.79
N SER A 490 -33.80 10.72 1.62
CA SER A 490 -35.15 10.60 2.19
C SER A 490 -36.24 10.66 1.12
N GLU A 491 -35.97 11.36 0.01
CA GLU A 491 -36.80 11.41 -1.20
C GLU A 491 -36.57 10.21 -2.14
N LYS A 492 -35.74 9.24 -1.72
CA LYS A 492 -35.32 8.08 -2.52
C LYS A 492 -34.55 8.45 -3.80
N ARG A 493 -33.88 9.60 -3.79
CA ARG A 493 -32.98 10.03 -4.87
C ARG A 493 -31.55 9.62 -4.54
N GLU A 494 -30.91 8.96 -5.50
CA GLU A 494 -29.48 8.64 -5.44
C GLU A 494 -28.63 9.68 -6.17
N MET A 495 -29.25 10.60 -6.91
CA MET A 495 -28.58 11.68 -7.63
C MET A 495 -28.96 13.02 -7.03
N LEU A 496 -27.95 13.83 -6.67
CA LEU A 496 -28.14 15.22 -6.29
C LEU A 496 -28.42 16.07 -7.54
N ASP A 497 -29.27 17.09 -7.39
CA ASP A 497 -29.46 18.09 -8.43
C ASP A 497 -28.25 19.05 -8.51
N ALA A 498 -28.25 19.97 -9.47
CA ALA A 498 -27.11 20.88 -9.69
C ALA A 498 -26.92 21.88 -8.53
N VAL A 499 -28.00 22.29 -7.87
CA VAL A 499 -27.97 23.23 -6.74
C VAL A 499 -27.43 22.50 -5.52
N GLU A 500 -27.96 21.31 -5.23
CA GLU A 500 -27.52 20.43 -4.15
C GLU A 500 -26.04 20.05 -4.31
N SER A 501 -25.64 19.62 -5.51
CA SER A 501 -24.25 19.25 -5.81
C SER A 501 -23.28 20.40 -5.54
N LYS A 502 -23.62 21.61 -6.01
CA LYS A 502 -22.79 22.80 -5.80
C LYS A 502 -22.80 23.28 -4.36
N ALA A 503 -23.92 23.17 -3.65
CA ALA A 503 -23.99 23.48 -2.23
C ALA A 503 -23.10 22.54 -1.39
N VAL A 504 -23.07 21.24 -1.72
CA VAL A 504 -22.13 20.29 -1.11
C VAL A 504 -20.68 20.67 -1.39
N LEU A 505 -20.33 21.05 -2.63
CA LEU A 505 -18.98 21.55 -2.95
C LEU A 505 -18.62 22.81 -2.15
N ALA A 506 -19.55 23.76 -2.05
CA ALA A 506 -19.35 25.02 -1.32
C ALA A 506 -19.14 24.79 0.19
N ALA A 507 -19.80 23.79 0.78
CA ALA A 507 -19.60 23.42 2.18
C ALA A 507 -18.17 22.93 2.49
N PHE A 508 -17.41 22.54 1.47
CA PHE A 508 -15.99 22.18 1.56
C PHE A 508 -15.08 23.26 0.95
N ASP A 509 -15.52 24.51 0.86
CA ASP A 509 -14.74 25.64 0.33
C ASP A 509 -14.23 25.44 -1.11
N ILE A 510 -14.90 24.60 -1.90
CA ILE A 510 -14.58 24.46 -3.33
C ILE A 510 -15.24 25.64 -4.06
N PRO A 511 -14.48 26.48 -4.79
CA PRO A 511 -15.06 27.62 -5.50
C PRO A 511 -16.05 27.16 -6.58
N ILE A 512 -17.29 27.62 -6.47
CA ILE A 512 -18.38 27.30 -7.40
C ILE A 512 -18.93 28.57 -8.07
N LEU A 513 -19.56 28.39 -9.23
CA LEU A 513 -20.46 29.38 -9.79
C LEU A 513 -21.89 29.12 -9.28
N PRO A 514 -22.52 30.09 -8.59
CA PRO A 514 -23.91 29.95 -8.15
C PRO A 514 -24.84 29.63 -9.32
N SER A 515 -25.78 28.73 -9.08
CA SER A 515 -26.80 28.35 -10.03
C SER A 515 -28.16 28.80 -9.51
N THR A 516 -28.86 29.60 -10.29
CA THR A 516 -30.20 30.09 -9.91
C THR A 516 -31.26 29.29 -10.68
N PRO A 517 -32.13 28.53 -9.98
CA PRO A 517 -33.24 27.85 -10.61
C PRO A 517 -34.29 28.87 -11.05
N VAL A 518 -34.84 28.67 -12.25
CA VAL A 518 -35.89 29.53 -12.82
C VAL A 518 -36.96 28.66 -13.45
N GLN A 519 -38.22 28.95 -13.13
CA GLN A 519 -39.38 28.18 -13.63
C GLN A 519 -40.07 28.89 -14.78
N LYS A 520 -39.87 30.21 -14.92
CA LYS A 520 -40.52 31.02 -15.95
C LYS A 520 -39.49 31.76 -16.79
N MET A 521 -39.76 31.86 -18.10
CA MET A 521 -38.90 32.59 -19.03
C MET A 521 -38.72 34.08 -18.65
N THR A 522 -39.75 34.74 -18.09
CA THR A 522 -39.64 36.13 -17.64
C THR A 522 -38.71 36.30 -16.44
N GLU A 523 -38.73 35.32 -15.53
CA GLU A 523 -37.82 35.23 -14.39
C GLU A 523 -36.38 34.96 -14.87
N ALA A 524 -36.19 34.06 -15.83
CA ALA A 524 -34.89 33.78 -16.44
C ALA A 524 -34.22 35.05 -17.01
N ILE A 525 -34.97 35.91 -17.71
CA ILE A 525 -34.44 37.17 -18.25
C ILE A 525 -34.06 38.15 -17.13
N ALA A 526 -34.84 38.21 -16.05
CA ALA A 526 -34.55 39.07 -14.91
C ALA A 526 -33.28 38.61 -14.17
N VAL A 527 -33.22 37.32 -13.85
CA VAL A 527 -32.08 36.67 -13.19
C VAL A 527 -30.80 36.82 -14.01
N ALA A 528 -30.84 36.64 -15.34
CA ALA A 528 -29.66 36.81 -16.18
C ALA A 528 -29.11 38.25 -16.19
N ARG A 529 -29.99 39.26 -16.06
CA ARG A 529 -29.57 40.67 -15.95
C ARG A 529 -28.90 40.96 -14.61
N GLU A 530 -29.35 40.30 -13.55
CA GLU A 530 -28.79 40.42 -12.20
C GLU A 530 -27.43 39.72 -12.09
N ILE A 531 -27.35 38.47 -12.58
CA ILE A 531 -26.11 37.66 -12.56
C ILE A 531 -25.04 38.23 -13.52
N GLY A 532 -25.47 38.84 -14.62
CA GLY A 532 -24.62 39.44 -15.65
C GLY A 532 -24.24 38.48 -16.77
N PHE A 533 -24.21 39.01 -18.00
CA PHE A 533 -23.88 38.28 -19.23
C PHE A 533 -22.36 38.10 -19.44
N PRO A 534 -21.91 37.07 -20.18
CA PRO A 534 -22.71 35.98 -20.76
C PRO A 534 -23.16 34.94 -19.73
N VAL A 535 -24.33 34.36 -19.94
CA VAL A 535 -24.91 33.31 -19.09
C VAL A 535 -25.02 31.97 -19.84
N ALA A 536 -24.99 30.89 -19.07
CA ALA A 536 -25.35 29.56 -19.51
C ALA A 536 -26.75 29.22 -18.99
N MET A 537 -27.55 28.54 -19.82
CA MET A 537 -28.85 28.01 -19.45
C MET A 537 -28.82 26.48 -19.59
N LYS A 538 -29.16 25.78 -18.52
CA LYS A 538 -29.14 24.31 -18.44
C LYS A 538 -30.51 23.82 -18.01
N ILE A 539 -31.01 22.73 -18.58
CA ILE A 539 -32.31 22.19 -18.17
C ILE A 539 -32.26 21.63 -16.75
N ARG A 540 -33.34 21.81 -15.99
CA ARG A 540 -33.55 21.22 -14.67
C ARG A 540 -34.63 20.15 -14.75
N SER A 541 -34.22 18.89 -14.67
CA SER A 541 -35.10 17.72 -14.70
C SER A 541 -34.42 16.54 -14.02
N HIS A 542 -35.15 15.83 -13.16
CA HIS A 542 -34.67 14.59 -12.53
C HIS A 542 -34.58 13.42 -13.52
N ASP A 543 -35.39 13.43 -14.57
CA ASP A 543 -35.48 12.35 -15.56
C ASP A 543 -34.40 12.43 -16.65
N ILE A 544 -33.61 13.53 -16.64
CA ILE A 544 -32.59 13.86 -17.64
C ILE A 544 -31.24 14.00 -16.93
N THR A 545 -30.47 12.92 -16.95
CA THR A 545 -29.13 12.85 -16.34
C THR A 545 -28.05 13.46 -17.23
N HIS A 546 -28.05 13.14 -18.53
CA HIS A 546 -27.11 13.68 -19.52
C HIS A 546 -27.76 14.81 -20.32
N LYS A 547 -27.54 16.05 -19.86
CA LYS A 547 -28.23 17.25 -20.39
C LYS A 547 -27.84 17.55 -21.84
N THR A 548 -26.59 17.34 -22.22
CA THR A 548 -26.09 17.60 -23.58
C THR A 548 -26.74 16.69 -24.62
N ASP A 549 -27.08 15.45 -24.25
CA ASP A 549 -27.65 14.44 -25.18
C ASP A 549 -29.07 14.79 -25.63
N VAL A 550 -29.78 15.60 -24.86
CA VAL A 550 -31.12 16.12 -25.17
C VAL A 550 -31.08 17.59 -25.59
N ASP A 551 -29.90 18.10 -25.92
CA ASP A 551 -29.67 19.51 -26.27
C ASP A 551 -30.10 20.50 -25.16
N GLY A 552 -30.10 20.01 -23.91
CA GLY A 552 -30.52 20.70 -22.70
C GLY A 552 -29.46 21.63 -22.10
N VAL A 553 -28.46 22.05 -22.88
CA VAL A 553 -27.46 23.06 -22.49
C VAL A 553 -27.30 24.11 -23.58
N ARG A 554 -27.43 25.39 -23.21
CA ARG A 554 -27.14 26.54 -24.07
C ARG A 554 -26.11 27.43 -23.40
N LEU A 555 -25.01 27.67 -24.10
CA LEU A 555 -23.88 28.48 -23.62
C LEU A 555 -23.80 29.77 -24.42
N GLY A 556 -23.26 30.83 -23.80
CA GLY A 556 -22.92 32.07 -24.48
C GLY A 556 -24.12 32.96 -24.78
N LEU A 557 -25.15 32.92 -23.93
CA LEU A 557 -26.30 33.81 -24.06
C LEU A 557 -25.88 35.20 -23.59
N ASN A 558 -25.92 36.20 -24.47
CA ASN A 558 -25.43 37.56 -24.22
C ASN A 558 -26.55 38.58 -24.01
N SER A 559 -27.80 38.17 -24.25
CA SER A 559 -28.95 39.07 -24.17
C SER A 559 -30.21 38.36 -23.68
N GLY A 560 -31.19 39.14 -23.23
CA GLY A 560 -32.53 38.61 -22.92
C GLY A 560 -33.28 38.07 -24.16
N HIS A 561 -32.88 38.45 -25.37
CA HIS A 561 -33.41 37.87 -26.60
C HIS A 561 -32.86 36.46 -26.81
N ASP A 562 -31.56 36.26 -26.60
CA ASP A 562 -30.90 34.95 -26.69
C ASP A 562 -31.54 33.96 -25.72
N ILE A 563 -31.81 34.38 -24.49
CA ILE A 563 -32.50 33.55 -23.47
C ILE A 563 -33.89 33.13 -23.93
N ARG A 564 -34.66 34.05 -24.52
CA ARG A 564 -36.01 33.76 -25.00
C ARG A 564 -36.01 32.71 -26.11
N ASN A 565 -35.07 32.82 -27.04
CA ASN A 565 -34.94 31.87 -28.14
C ASN A 565 -34.47 30.50 -27.62
N ALA A 566 -33.39 30.51 -26.83
CA ALA A 566 -32.86 29.32 -26.20
C ALA A 566 -33.90 28.58 -25.34
N TRP A 567 -34.75 29.30 -24.60
CA TRP A 567 -35.79 28.70 -23.75
C TRP A 567 -36.77 27.87 -24.58
N ARG A 568 -37.27 28.44 -25.70
CA ARG A 568 -38.20 27.74 -26.60
C ARG A 568 -37.53 26.56 -27.27
N GLU A 569 -36.36 26.79 -27.87
CA GLU A 569 -35.61 25.75 -28.59
C GLU A 569 -35.27 24.56 -27.70
N MET A 570 -34.79 24.80 -26.47
CA MET A 570 -34.45 23.73 -25.54
C MET A 570 -35.68 22.98 -25.05
N HIS A 571 -36.80 23.68 -24.79
CA HIS A 571 -38.04 23.03 -24.38
C HIS A 571 -38.55 22.08 -25.47
N ASP A 572 -38.62 22.58 -26.71
CA ASP A 572 -39.06 21.80 -27.86
C ASP A 572 -38.12 20.60 -28.13
N ALA A 573 -36.80 20.81 -28.03
CA ALA A 573 -35.81 19.74 -28.22
C ALA A 573 -35.93 18.63 -27.17
N VAL A 574 -36.14 19.01 -25.91
CA VAL A 574 -36.22 18.05 -24.80
C VAL A 574 -37.55 17.29 -24.84
N GLU A 575 -38.68 17.96 -25.10
CA GLU A 575 -39.97 17.28 -25.26
C GLU A 575 -39.93 16.27 -26.43
N LEU A 576 -39.21 16.59 -27.51
CA LEU A 576 -39.03 15.67 -28.63
C LEU A 576 -38.15 14.48 -28.26
N ALA A 577 -37.04 14.70 -27.57
CA ALA A 577 -36.08 13.66 -27.22
C ALA A 577 -36.57 12.75 -26.07
N ARG A 578 -37.28 13.31 -25.09
CA ARG A 578 -37.74 12.64 -23.87
C ARG A 578 -39.13 13.16 -23.45
N PRO A 579 -40.20 12.74 -24.15
CA PRO A 579 -41.56 13.24 -23.90
C PRO A 579 -42.11 12.88 -22.51
N ASP A 580 -41.60 11.82 -21.88
CA ASP A 580 -42.01 11.40 -20.54
C ASP A 580 -41.24 12.13 -19.41
N ALA A 581 -40.25 12.95 -19.75
CA ALA A 581 -39.42 13.63 -18.75
C ALA A 581 -40.14 14.83 -18.14
N ARG A 582 -40.14 14.91 -16.80
CA ARG A 582 -40.65 16.07 -16.07
C ARG A 582 -39.64 17.22 -16.11
N ILE A 583 -39.99 18.31 -16.78
CA ILE A 583 -39.20 19.54 -16.82
C ILE A 583 -39.64 20.44 -15.66
N GLU A 584 -38.72 20.75 -14.74
CA GLU A 584 -38.97 21.62 -13.58
C GLU A 584 -38.59 23.08 -13.84
N GLY A 585 -37.99 23.35 -15.00
CA GLY A 585 -37.51 24.65 -15.42
C GLY A 585 -36.09 24.58 -15.95
N PHE A 586 -35.36 25.67 -15.78
CA PHE A 586 -33.96 25.79 -16.18
C PHE A 586 -33.11 26.33 -15.02
N MET A 587 -31.80 26.15 -15.13
CA MET A 587 -30.79 26.74 -14.28
C MET A 587 -30.06 27.81 -15.08
N LEU A 588 -29.92 29.00 -14.49
CA LEU A 588 -29.07 30.06 -15.03
C LEU A 588 -27.80 30.21 -14.21
N GLU A 589 -26.68 30.33 -14.93
CA GLU A 589 -25.34 30.44 -14.36
C GLU A 589 -24.55 31.50 -15.12
N ARG A 590 -23.76 32.30 -14.41
CA ARG A 590 -22.76 33.16 -15.06
C ARG A 590 -21.71 32.29 -15.73
N MET A 591 -21.31 32.63 -16.96
CA MET A 591 -20.19 31.94 -17.57
C MET A 591 -18.86 32.47 -17.06
N TRP A 592 -18.05 31.56 -16.52
CA TRP A 592 -16.65 31.82 -16.20
C TRP A 592 -15.76 31.44 -17.39
N LYS A 593 -15.32 32.43 -18.17
CA LYS A 593 -14.46 32.24 -19.35
C LYS A 593 -13.23 33.16 -19.30
N PRO A 594 -12.27 32.89 -18.40
CA PRO A 594 -11.02 33.64 -18.39
C PRO A 594 -10.26 33.41 -19.70
N SER A 595 -9.56 34.44 -20.17
CA SER A 595 -8.81 34.40 -21.44
C SER A 595 -7.72 33.32 -21.46
N ALA A 596 -7.12 33.06 -20.30
CA ALA A 596 -6.11 32.02 -20.08
C ALA A 596 -6.67 30.71 -19.50
N GLY A 597 -7.99 30.57 -19.40
CA GLY A 597 -8.67 29.42 -18.79
C GLY A 597 -8.29 28.07 -19.39
N ARG A 598 -8.12 27.08 -18.51
CA ARG A 598 -7.75 25.69 -18.81
C ARG A 598 -8.71 24.76 -18.09
N GLU A 599 -9.25 23.78 -18.81
CA GLU A 599 -10.23 22.83 -18.27
C GLU A 599 -9.54 21.58 -17.73
N LEU A 600 -9.81 21.28 -16.45
CA LEU A 600 -9.45 20.04 -15.78
C LEU A 600 -10.71 19.29 -15.36
N MET A 601 -10.59 17.99 -15.12
CA MET A 601 -11.62 17.17 -14.49
C MET A 601 -11.10 16.65 -13.15
N VAL A 602 -11.95 16.70 -12.13
CA VAL A 602 -11.71 16.05 -10.84
C VAL A 602 -12.88 15.12 -10.56
N GLY A 603 -12.61 13.81 -10.57
CA GLY A 603 -13.63 12.78 -10.35
C GLY A 603 -13.36 11.93 -9.13
N VAL A 604 -14.41 11.44 -8.50
CA VAL A 604 -14.40 10.44 -7.42
C VAL A 604 -15.19 9.24 -7.87
N LEU A 605 -14.65 8.06 -7.62
CA LEU A 605 -15.33 6.78 -7.84
C LEU A 605 -15.06 5.86 -6.67
N ASN A 606 -16.03 5.03 -6.32
CA ASN A 606 -15.88 4.02 -5.28
C ASN A 606 -15.48 2.68 -5.92
N ASP A 607 -14.24 2.25 -5.69
CA ASP A 607 -13.73 0.94 -6.11
C ASP A 607 -14.21 -0.15 -5.14
N ASP A 608 -14.64 -1.29 -5.68
CA ASP A 608 -15.19 -2.40 -4.90
C ASP A 608 -14.21 -2.99 -3.86
N VAL A 609 -12.90 -2.80 -4.06
CA VAL A 609 -11.86 -3.30 -3.16
C VAL A 609 -11.36 -2.19 -2.25
N PHE A 610 -10.94 -1.05 -2.82
CA PHE A 610 -10.22 -0.01 -2.09
C PHE A 610 -11.09 1.17 -1.61
N GLY A 611 -12.39 1.18 -1.93
CA GLY A 611 -13.29 2.25 -1.57
C GLY A 611 -13.06 3.51 -2.43
N PRO A 612 -13.23 4.72 -1.88
CA PRO A 612 -13.20 5.94 -2.68
C PRO A 612 -11.80 6.19 -3.24
N VAL A 613 -11.74 6.58 -4.50
CA VAL A 613 -10.51 7.04 -5.16
C VAL A 613 -10.76 8.33 -5.91
N ILE A 614 -9.74 9.17 -5.98
CA ILE A 614 -9.79 10.47 -6.65
C ILE A 614 -9.01 10.36 -7.95
N SER A 615 -9.58 10.92 -9.01
CA SER A 615 -9.00 10.97 -10.34
C SER A 615 -8.90 12.40 -10.85
N VAL A 616 -7.82 12.72 -11.53
CA VAL A 616 -7.54 14.06 -12.09
C VAL A 616 -7.00 13.88 -13.51
N GLY A 617 -7.44 14.76 -14.40
CA GLY A 617 -7.06 14.74 -15.81
C GLY A 617 -7.39 16.04 -16.52
N LEU A 618 -7.14 16.06 -17.83
CA LEU A 618 -7.71 17.09 -18.71
C LEU A 618 -9.24 17.04 -18.63
N GLY A 619 -9.90 18.19 -18.67
CA GLY A 619 -11.36 18.34 -18.63
C GLY A 619 -12.00 18.56 -20.00
N GLY A 620 -13.32 18.70 -20.01
CA GLY A 620 -14.11 18.98 -21.21
C GLY A 620 -14.72 17.73 -21.86
N THR A 621 -15.03 17.79 -23.15
CA THR A 621 -15.72 16.70 -23.89
C THR A 621 -14.78 15.65 -24.45
N MET A 622 -13.46 15.90 -24.51
CA MET A 622 -12.48 14.97 -25.10
C MET A 622 -11.85 13.99 -24.10
N VAL A 623 -12.28 14.01 -22.83
CA VAL A 623 -11.64 13.26 -21.73
C VAL A 623 -11.65 11.76 -21.97
N GLU A 624 -12.80 11.20 -22.37
CA GLU A 624 -12.97 9.77 -22.64
C GLU A 624 -12.08 9.27 -23.79
N VAL A 625 -11.70 10.15 -24.71
CA VAL A 625 -10.94 9.82 -25.92
C VAL A 625 -9.43 9.94 -25.70
N ILE A 626 -8.98 10.91 -24.89
CA ILE A 626 -7.55 11.18 -24.65
C ILE A 626 -6.97 10.23 -23.59
N GLY A 627 -7.79 9.79 -22.62
CA GLY A 627 -7.38 8.88 -21.55
C GLY A 627 -6.32 9.45 -20.60
N ASP A 628 -6.22 10.77 -20.49
CA ASP A 628 -5.27 11.43 -19.58
C ASP A 628 -5.81 11.48 -18.15
N ARG A 629 -5.61 10.41 -17.38
CA ARG A 629 -6.08 10.29 -16.00
C ARG A 629 -4.99 9.78 -15.06
N SER A 630 -4.88 10.40 -13.90
CA SER A 630 -4.09 9.93 -12.76
C SER A 630 -5.02 9.62 -11.60
N ILE A 631 -4.73 8.57 -10.83
CA ILE A 631 -5.55 8.13 -9.68
C ILE A 631 -4.73 8.15 -8.39
N ALA A 632 -5.37 8.52 -7.30
CA ALA A 632 -4.83 8.43 -5.95
C ALA A 632 -5.90 8.01 -4.94
N LEU A 633 -5.46 7.36 -3.85
CA LEU A 633 -6.32 7.01 -2.73
C LEU A 633 -6.30 8.17 -1.72
N PRO A 634 -7.46 8.70 -1.31
CA PRO A 634 -7.54 9.61 -0.17
C PRO A 634 -7.14 8.89 1.13
N PRO A 635 -6.66 9.62 2.16
CA PRO A 635 -6.46 11.07 2.18
C PRO A 635 -5.24 11.55 1.36
N LEU A 636 -5.33 12.77 0.81
CA LEU A 636 -4.30 13.42 0.00
C LEU A 636 -3.68 14.63 0.71
N ASN A 637 -2.43 14.96 0.34
CA ASN A 637 -1.71 16.16 0.74
C ASN A 637 -1.12 16.85 -0.50
N ARG A 638 -0.58 18.07 -0.37
CA ARG A 638 -0.05 18.83 -1.51
C ARG A 638 1.00 18.06 -2.32
N TYR A 639 1.89 17.33 -1.64
CA TYR A 639 2.91 16.52 -2.32
C TYR A 639 2.26 15.44 -3.20
N LEU A 640 1.26 14.72 -2.67
CA LEU A 640 0.54 13.67 -3.40
C LEU A 640 -0.24 14.24 -4.58
N VAL A 641 -0.90 15.39 -4.39
CA VAL A 641 -1.63 16.08 -5.46
C VAL A 641 -0.68 16.54 -6.57
N ARG A 642 0.46 17.15 -6.22
CA ARG A 642 1.50 17.53 -7.21
C ARG A 642 2.00 16.32 -7.99
N ARG A 643 2.30 15.20 -7.31
CA ARG A 643 2.73 13.96 -7.96
C ARG A 643 1.64 13.33 -8.80
N MET A 644 0.38 13.51 -8.43
CA MET A 644 -0.78 13.03 -9.20
C MET A 644 -0.92 13.84 -10.50
N ILE A 645 -0.87 15.18 -10.42
CA ILE A 645 -0.93 16.07 -11.57
C ILE A 645 0.29 15.86 -12.49
N ALA A 646 1.50 15.77 -11.95
CA ALA A 646 2.74 15.60 -12.71
C ALA A 646 2.76 14.34 -13.60
N ARG A 647 1.90 13.35 -13.33
CA ARG A 647 1.76 12.13 -14.13
C ARG A 647 0.76 12.26 -15.29
N THR A 648 0.01 13.35 -15.33
CA THR A 648 -0.93 13.65 -16.41
C THR A 648 -0.23 14.46 -17.51
N ARG A 649 -0.76 14.40 -18.73
CA ARG A 649 -0.39 15.31 -19.82
C ARG A 649 -0.85 16.73 -19.49
N ALA A 650 -1.89 16.88 -18.65
CA ALA A 650 -2.33 18.17 -18.11
C ALA A 650 -1.19 18.94 -17.43
N ALA A 651 -0.21 18.28 -16.80
CA ALA A 651 0.93 18.96 -16.17
C ALA A 651 1.68 19.89 -17.13
N ARG A 652 1.95 19.45 -18.37
CA ARG A 652 2.58 20.28 -19.40
C ARG A 652 1.61 21.37 -19.87
N TYR A 653 0.32 21.02 -19.99
CA TYR A 653 -0.72 21.97 -20.36
C TYR A 653 -0.97 23.05 -19.31
N LEU A 654 -0.55 22.88 -18.05
CA LEU A 654 -0.67 23.83 -16.94
C LEU A 654 0.52 24.81 -16.82
N GLN A 655 1.60 24.58 -17.56
CA GLN A 655 2.77 25.48 -17.63
C GLN A 655 2.54 26.67 -18.59
N SER A 656 3.53 27.57 -18.72
CA SER A 656 3.47 28.62 -19.74
C SER A 656 3.40 28.00 -21.14
N PHE A 657 2.41 28.40 -21.94
CA PHE A 657 2.21 27.83 -23.27
C PHE A 657 1.60 28.86 -24.22
N ARG A 658 2.23 29.04 -25.39
CA ARG A 658 1.76 29.94 -26.48
C ARG A 658 1.32 31.34 -25.99
N GLY A 659 2.12 31.96 -25.10
CA GLY A 659 1.84 33.30 -24.59
C GLY A 659 0.82 33.38 -23.45
N LYS A 660 0.24 32.26 -23.00
CA LYS A 660 -0.57 32.20 -21.77
C LYS A 660 0.32 32.03 -20.54
N PRO A 661 0.07 32.76 -19.43
CA PRO A 661 0.76 32.55 -18.16
C PRO A 661 0.45 31.17 -17.57
N PRO A 662 1.32 30.60 -16.71
CA PRO A 662 1.06 29.33 -16.05
C PRO A 662 -0.19 29.42 -15.16
N ALA A 663 -0.95 28.31 -15.08
CA ALA A 663 -2.12 28.24 -14.21
C ALA A 663 -1.72 28.19 -12.72
N SER A 664 -2.61 28.63 -11.83
CA SER A 664 -2.40 28.61 -10.38
C SER A 664 -2.39 27.17 -9.86
N MET A 665 -1.19 26.62 -9.68
CA MET A 665 -1.01 25.28 -9.10
C MET A 665 -1.57 25.18 -7.69
N THR A 666 -1.47 26.24 -6.89
CA THR A 666 -2.02 26.29 -5.53
C THR A 666 -3.55 26.13 -5.54
N ALA A 667 -4.25 26.83 -6.45
CA ALA A 667 -5.71 26.72 -6.53
C ALA A 667 -6.18 25.32 -6.95
N ILE A 668 -5.44 24.66 -7.86
CA ILE A 668 -5.71 23.27 -8.24
C ILE A 668 -5.49 22.33 -7.06
N GLU A 669 -4.38 22.50 -6.33
CA GLU A 669 -4.09 21.73 -5.14
C GLU A 669 -5.19 21.87 -4.10
N ASP A 670 -5.67 23.08 -3.85
CA ASP A 670 -6.71 23.36 -2.84
C ASP A 670 -8.02 22.66 -3.19
N VAL A 671 -8.48 22.74 -4.45
CA VAL A 671 -9.70 22.05 -4.90
C VAL A 671 -9.58 20.54 -4.70
N ILE A 672 -8.49 19.92 -5.14
CA ILE A 672 -8.31 18.46 -5.02
C ILE A 672 -8.20 18.03 -3.55
N LEU A 673 -7.58 18.84 -2.70
CA LEU A 673 -7.47 18.58 -1.28
C LEU A 673 -8.84 18.67 -0.59
N ARG A 674 -9.67 19.67 -0.92
CA ARG A 674 -11.05 19.76 -0.41
C ARG A 674 -11.93 18.63 -0.90
N VAL A 675 -11.76 18.18 -2.15
CA VAL A 675 -12.37 16.94 -2.64
C VAL A 675 -11.91 15.73 -1.81
N SER A 676 -10.63 15.66 -1.46
CA SER A 676 -10.11 14.60 -0.60
C SER A 676 -10.69 14.62 0.80
N GLU A 677 -10.89 15.80 1.40
CA GLU A 677 -11.52 15.95 2.72
C GLU A 677 -12.99 15.54 2.65
N MET A 678 -13.72 16.01 1.64
CA MET A 678 -15.12 15.69 1.40
C MET A 678 -15.41 14.18 1.33
N VAL A 679 -14.61 13.42 0.57
CA VAL A 679 -14.82 11.95 0.48
C VAL A 679 -14.40 11.19 1.72
N CYS A 680 -13.50 11.74 2.54
CA CYS A 680 -13.18 11.15 3.84
C CYS A 680 -14.39 11.30 4.79
N GLU A 681 -14.99 12.49 4.84
CA GLU A 681 -16.04 12.85 5.79
C GLU A 681 -17.46 12.41 5.39
N LEU A 682 -17.69 12.20 4.09
CA LEU A 682 -19.00 11.85 3.52
C LEU A 682 -18.98 10.46 2.86
N PRO A 683 -19.09 9.35 3.65
CA PRO A 683 -19.15 7.98 3.12
C PRO A 683 -20.34 7.73 2.18
N SER A 684 -21.35 8.59 2.21
CA SER A 684 -22.52 8.51 1.34
C SER A 684 -22.19 8.84 -0.11
N ILE A 685 -21.12 9.57 -0.41
CA ILE A 685 -20.71 9.89 -1.78
C ILE A 685 -20.01 8.68 -2.40
N ILE A 686 -20.62 8.11 -3.45
CA ILE A 686 -20.06 6.96 -4.19
C ILE A 686 -19.50 7.31 -5.55
N GLU A 687 -19.94 8.43 -6.12
CA GLU A 687 -19.43 8.95 -7.38
C GLU A 687 -19.53 10.46 -7.36
N MET A 688 -18.50 11.14 -7.83
CA MET A 688 -18.53 12.58 -8.10
C MET A 688 -17.78 12.88 -9.38
N ASP A 689 -18.28 13.81 -10.17
CA ASP A 689 -17.57 14.34 -11.34
C ASP A 689 -17.67 15.86 -11.34
N ILE A 690 -16.54 16.54 -11.19
CA ILE A 690 -16.41 17.99 -11.36
C ILE A 690 -15.78 18.24 -12.72
N ASN A 691 -16.62 18.54 -13.71
CA ASN A 691 -16.19 18.69 -15.09
C ASN A 691 -16.94 19.83 -15.83
N PRO A 692 -16.28 20.95 -16.16
CA PRO A 692 -14.87 21.26 -15.90
C PRO A 692 -14.64 21.97 -14.56
N VAL A 693 -13.44 21.78 -14.01
CA VAL A 693 -12.75 22.76 -13.17
C VAL A 693 -11.96 23.67 -14.10
N ILE A 694 -12.33 24.95 -14.21
CA ILE A 694 -11.61 25.93 -15.02
C ILE A 694 -10.56 26.62 -14.17
N VAL A 695 -9.33 26.67 -14.65
CA VAL A 695 -8.18 27.23 -13.93
C VAL A 695 -7.44 28.25 -14.80
N ASP A 696 -7.04 29.37 -14.20
CA ASP A 696 -6.16 30.38 -14.78
C ASP A 696 -5.05 30.78 -13.77
N GLU A 697 -4.30 31.84 -14.04
CA GLU A 697 -3.24 32.36 -13.15
C GLU A 697 -3.77 32.91 -11.81
N HIS A 698 -5.07 33.17 -11.70
CA HIS A 698 -5.70 33.82 -10.54
C HIS A 698 -6.43 32.82 -9.64
N GLY A 699 -6.95 31.72 -10.18
CA GLY A 699 -7.65 30.73 -9.38
C GLY A 699 -8.22 29.55 -10.15
N ALA A 700 -9.07 28.78 -9.46
CA ALA A 700 -9.81 27.65 -9.98
C ALA A 700 -11.31 27.82 -9.68
N MET A 701 -12.16 27.33 -10.58
CA MET A 701 -13.62 27.43 -10.46
C MET A 701 -14.28 26.13 -10.94
N ALA A 702 -15.06 25.49 -10.08
CA ALA A 702 -15.92 24.36 -10.44
C ALA A 702 -17.17 24.88 -11.17
N VAL A 703 -17.28 24.56 -12.47
CA VAL A 703 -18.36 25.06 -13.33
C VAL A 703 -19.57 24.14 -13.31
N ASP A 704 -19.32 22.83 -13.33
CA ASP A 704 -20.35 21.79 -13.27
C ASP A 704 -19.90 20.69 -12.30
N ALA A 705 -20.88 20.07 -11.65
CA ALA A 705 -20.66 18.99 -10.72
C ALA A 705 -21.83 18.02 -10.77
N ARG A 706 -21.52 16.73 -10.71
CA ARG A 706 -22.47 15.64 -10.57
C ARG A 706 -22.07 14.80 -9.36
N ILE A 707 -22.99 14.55 -8.44
CA ILE A 707 -22.75 13.72 -7.25
C ILE A 707 -23.81 12.62 -7.17
N ARG A 708 -23.36 11.36 -7.07
CA ARG A 708 -24.20 10.20 -6.74
C ARG A 708 -23.95 9.79 -5.30
N VAL A 709 -25.05 9.56 -4.58
CA VAL A 709 -25.06 9.24 -3.16
C VAL A 709 -25.78 7.92 -2.89
N GLN A 710 -25.47 7.28 -1.76
CA GLN A 710 -26.15 6.09 -1.27
C GLN A 710 -26.33 6.14 0.24
N HIS A 711 -27.25 5.31 0.76
CA HIS A 711 -27.36 5.09 2.19
C HIS A 711 -26.13 4.39 2.77
N VAL A 712 -25.62 4.93 3.87
CA VAL A 712 -24.56 4.32 4.68
C VAL A 712 -25.21 3.55 5.83
N SER A 713 -24.69 2.36 6.14
CA SER A 713 -25.20 1.59 7.27
C SER A 713 -25.02 2.35 8.58
N ALA A 714 -26.06 2.42 9.42
CA ALA A 714 -25.97 2.98 10.77
C ALA A 714 -24.97 2.23 11.67
N SER A 715 -24.57 1.01 11.30
CA SER A 715 -23.55 0.23 12.01
C SER A 715 -22.14 0.42 11.45
N ALA A 716 -21.96 1.23 10.39
CA ALA A 716 -20.65 1.47 9.79
C ALA A 716 -19.74 2.19 10.80
N ARG A 717 -18.52 1.69 10.95
CA ARG A 717 -17.51 2.36 11.76
C ARG A 717 -17.03 3.62 11.04
N GLU A 718 -16.58 4.60 11.79
CA GLU A 718 -16.00 5.83 11.25
C GLU A 718 -14.88 5.48 10.25
N TYR A 719 -14.91 6.15 9.10
CA TYR A 719 -14.02 5.93 7.97
C TYR A 719 -13.94 4.50 7.40
N SER A 720 -14.82 3.56 7.76
CA SER A 720 -14.72 2.15 7.33
C SER A 720 -14.74 1.94 5.81
N HIS A 721 -15.27 2.89 5.05
CA HIS A 721 -15.25 2.91 3.59
C HIS A 721 -13.85 3.15 2.99
N MET A 722 -12.89 3.61 3.77
CA MET A 722 -11.55 3.98 3.29
C MET A 722 -10.58 2.78 3.31
N ALA A 723 -9.66 2.71 2.34
CA ALA A 723 -8.53 1.75 2.43
C ALA A 723 -7.36 2.27 3.29
N ILE A 724 -7.25 3.58 3.48
CA ILE A 724 -6.23 4.24 4.31
C ILE A 724 -6.96 5.10 5.34
N HIS A 725 -6.72 4.84 6.62
CA HIS A 725 -7.35 5.61 7.70
C HIS A 725 -6.84 7.07 7.68
N PRO A 726 -7.73 8.08 7.69
CA PRO A 726 -7.35 9.48 7.84
C PRO A 726 -6.64 9.80 9.15
N TYR A 727 -5.91 10.92 9.20
CA TYR A 727 -5.40 11.43 10.48
C TYR A 727 -6.59 11.83 11.36
N PRO A 728 -6.71 11.30 12.60
CA PRO A 728 -7.86 11.57 13.46
C PRO A 728 -7.73 12.95 14.12
N SER A 729 -8.08 13.99 13.35
CA SER A 729 -8.00 15.40 13.74
C SER A 729 -8.90 15.75 14.92
N ASN A 730 -10.01 15.04 15.08
CA ASN A 730 -10.93 15.13 16.20
C ASN A 730 -10.28 14.81 17.56
N LEU A 731 -9.14 14.09 17.58
CA LEU A 731 -8.42 13.75 18.82
C LEU A 731 -7.41 14.83 19.26
N VAL A 732 -7.26 15.92 18.51
CA VAL A 732 -6.37 17.02 18.88
C VAL A 732 -7.02 17.84 20.00
N GLN A 733 -6.30 18.01 21.11
CA GLN A 733 -6.74 18.75 22.28
C GLN A 733 -5.72 19.83 22.63
N GLU A 734 -6.13 21.09 22.59
CA GLU A 734 -5.35 22.22 23.10
C GLU A 734 -5.62 22.40 24.59
N LEU A 735 -4.57 22.45 25.40
CA LEU A 735 -4.63 22.45 26.85
C LEU A 735 -3.66 23.50 27.44
N GLU A 736 -3.91 23.89 28.69
CA GLU A 736 -3.06 24.81 29.44
C GLU A 736 -2.63 24.15 30.76
N MET A 737 -1.35 24.27 31.11
CA MET A 737 -0.82 23.81 32.39
C MET A 737 -1.09 24.82 33.50
N ALA A 738 -0.94 24.41 34.76
CA ALA A 738 -1.16 25.29 35.91
C ALA A 738 -0.19 26.50 35.97
N ASP A 739 0.95 26.42 35.29
CA ASP A 739 1.95 27.48 35.15
C ASP A 739 1.72 28.37 33.90
N GLY A 740 0.62 28.17 33.17
CA GLY A 740 0.25 28.93 31.97
C GLY A 740 0.90 28.46 30.66
N LEU A 741 1.74 27.42 30.71
CA LEU A 741 2.33 26.83 29.50
C LEU A 741 1.25 26.12 28.67
N ARG A 742 1.15 26.49 27.39
CA ARG A 742 0.25 25.84 26.43
C ARG A 742 0.87 24.54 25.92
N TRP A 743 0.05 23.52 25.83
CA TRP A 743 0.45 22.21 25.34
C TRP A 743 -0.70 21.55 24.60
N THR A 744 -0.35 20.62 23.71
CA THR A 744 -1.30 19.92 22.86
C THR A 744 -1.15 18.43 23.06
N ILE A 745 -2.28 17.72 23.20
CA ILE A 745 -2.33 16.27 23.00
C ILE A 745 -2.83 16.03 21.58
N ARG A 746 -2.08 15.25 20.80
CA ARG A 746 -2.50 14.87 19.46
C ARG A 746 -1.96 13.50 19.04
N PRO A 747 -2.61 12.83 18.07
CA PRO A 747 -2.02 11.67 17.41
C PRO A 747 -0.63 11.97 16.83
N ILE A 748 0.27 10.99 16.95
CA ILE A 748 1.63 11.06 16.39
C ILE A 748 1.59 10.99 14.86
N ARG A 749 2.52 11.66 14.19
CA ARG A 749 2.68 11.68 12.73
C ARG A 749 4.09 11.24 12.33
N PRO A 750 4.33 10.73 11.11
CA PRO A 750 5.68 10.40 10.62
C PRO A 750 6.69 11.55 10.74
N GLU A 751 6.23 12.79 10.55
CA GLU A 751 7.04 14.00 10.63
C GLU A 751 7.57 14.26 12.05
N ASP A 752 6.93 13.68 13.08
CA ASP A 752 7.37 13.74 14.47
C ASP A 752 8.60 12.86 14.73
N ALA A 753 9.16 12.17 13.72
CA ALA A 753 10.32 11.30 13.88
C ALA A 753 11.50 11.98 14.58
N VAL A 754 11.79 13.25 14.25
CA VAL A 754 12.88 13.98 14.92
C VAL A 754 12.52 14.21 16.39
N MET A 755 11.30 14.69 16.65
CA MET A 755 10.80 14.99 18.00
C MET A 755 10.72 13.75 18.90
N GLU A 756 10.22 12.63 18.37
CA GLU A 756 10.12 11.33 19.05
C GLU A 756 11.52 10.76 19.36
N ARG A 757 12.47 10.87 18.43
CA ARG A 757 13.86 10.46 18.66
C ARG A 757 14.49 11.28 19.77
N ASP A 758 14.37 12.61 19.68
CA ASP A 758 14.99 13.52 20.64
C ASP A 758 14.35 13.36 22.03
N PHE A 759 13.04 13.13 22.09
CA PHE A 759 12.32 12.79 23.31
C PHE A 759 12.84 11.48 23.95
N VAL A 760 12.95 10.39 23.19
CA VAL A 760 13.41 9.11 23.75
C VAL A 760 14.88 9.13 24.13
N ASN A 761 15.72 9.83 23.38
CA ASN A 761 17.13 10.03 23.72
C ASN A 761 17.30 10.91 24.96
N GLY A 762 16.37 11.83 25.23
CA GLY A 762 16.35 12.66 26.42
C GLY A 762 15.87 11.96 27.70
N LEU A 763 15.35 10.72 27.61
CA LEU A 763 14.93 9.95 28.78
C LEU A 763 16.13 9.42 29.58
N SER A 764 16.03 9.46 30.91
CA SER A 764 17.00 8.82 31.80
C SER A 764 17.10 7.30 31.54
N ASP A 765 18.27 6.70 31.81
CA ASP A 765 18.47 5.24 31.70
C ASP A 765 17.39 4.45 32.46
N ARG A 766 16.99 4.97 33.62
CA ARG A 766 15.92 4.41 34.43
C ARG A 766 14.57 4.47 33.72
N SER A 767 14.18 5.63 33.18
CA SER A 767 12.92 5.78 32.45
C SER A 767 12.89 4.92 31.18
N ARG A 768 14.01 4.80 30.45
CA ARG A 768 14.15 3.89 29.31
C ARG A 768 14.02 2.42 29.73
N TYR A 769 14.71 2.01 30.78
CA TYR A 769 14.64 0.64 31.30
C TYR A 769 13.22 0.29 31.76
N LEU A 770 12.56 1.17 32.52
CA LEU A 770 11.19 0.97 32.97
C LEU A 770 10.18 0.87 31.81
N ARG A 771 10.44 1.58 30.70
CA ARG A 771 9.58 1.60 29.52
C ARG A 771 9.80 0.39 28.60
N PHE A 772 11.05 -0.01 28.39
CA PHE A 772 11.43 -1.00 27.38
C PHE A 772 11.79 -2.37 27.97
N MET A 773 12.06 -2.46 29.28
CA MET A 773 12.50 -3.67 29.99
C MET A 773 13.82 -4.26 29.50
N TYR A 774 14.60 -3.51 28.72
CA TYR A 774 15.99 -3.80 28.36
C TYR A 774 16.75 -2.49 28.18
N VAL A 775 18.09 -2.57 28.20
CA VAL A 775 18.97 -1.42 27.98
C VAL A 775 18.91 -1.03 26.50
N LEU A 776 18.30 0.12 26.21
CA LEU A 776 18.22 0.72 24.88
C LEU A 776 19.20 1.91 24.83
N ASN A 777 20.34 1.75 24.16
CA ASN A 777 21.33 2.84 24.04
C ASN A 777 20.84 3.96 23.11
N GLU A 778 20.31 3.61 21.94
CA GLU A 778 19.79 4.53 20.93
C GLU A 778 18.58 3.91 20.20
N ILE A 779 17.70 4.76 19.66
CA ILE A 779 16.63 4.34 18.74
C ILE A 779 17.21 4.09 17.34
N THR A 780 16.97 2.90 16.78
CA THR A 780 17.31 2.63 15.38
C THR A 780 16.30 3.29 14.42
N PRO A 781 16.67 3.59 13.16
CA PRO A 781 15.75 4.14 12.17
C PRO A 781 14.47 3.30 11.97
N GLU A 782 14.58 1.97 12.05
CA GLU A 782 13.45 1.05 11.94
C GLU A 782 12.51 1.18 13.15
N MET A 783 13.05 1.32 14.35
CA MET A 783 12.26 1.58 15.56
C MET A 783 11.54 2.91 15.48
N LEU A 784 12.22 3.95 14.98
CA LEU A 784 11.65 5.28 14.83
C LEU A 784 10.47 5.29 13.85
N SER A 785 10.66 4.68 12.68
CA SER A 785 9.61 4.50 11.68
C SER A 785 8.39 3.77 12.25
N ARG A 786 8.62 2.72 13.07
CA ARG A 786 7.53 2.01 13.76
C ARG A 786 6.81 2.87 14.79
N PHE A 787 7.51 3.80 15.45
CA PHE A 787 6.90 4.63 16.49
C PHE A 787 6.09 5.79 15.95
N THR A 788 6.51 6.39 14.84
CA THR A 788 5.88 7.60 14.30
C THR A 788 4.92 7.33 13.16
N GLN A 789 5.08 6.21 12.46
CA GLN A 789 4.27 5.88 11.30
C GLN A 789 3.23 4.81 11.65
N ILE A 790 2.35 5.10 12.59
CA ILE A 790 1.34 4.12 13.02
C ILE A 790 0.21 3.95 11.99
N ASP A 791 -0.48 2.82 12.03
CA ASP A 791 -1.78 2.66 11.40
C ASP A 791 -2.85 3.03 12.42
N TYR A 792 -3.51 4.17 12.22
CA TYR A 792 -4.54 4.62 13.15
C TYR A 792 -5.69 3.63 13.27
N ASP A 793 -5.91 2.63 12.41
CA ASP A 793 -6.97 1.64 12.62
C ASP A 793 -6.61 0.61 13.71
N ARG A 794 -5.34 0.18 13.75
CA ARG A 794 -4.83 -0.91 14.60
C ARG A 794 -4.00 -0.44 15.79
N GLU A 795 -3.47 0.77 15.69
CA GLU A 795 -2.59 1.36 16.69
C GLU A 795 -3.09 2.77 16.98
N MET A 796 -2.80 3.25 18.18
CA MET A 796 -2.95 4.66 18.51
C MET A 796 -1.75 5.08 19.33
N ALA A 797 -1.17 6.23 19.00
CA ALA A 797 -0.15 6.88 19.81
C ALA A 797 -0.48 8.36 19.90
N LEU A 798 -0.70 8.82 21.12
CA LEU A 798 -0.94 10.22 21.47
C LEU A 798 0.34 10.80 22.06
N ILE A 799 0.83 11.88 21.48
CA ILE A 799 1.97 12.64 22.00
C ILE A 799 1.47 13.89 22.72
N ALA A 800 2.15 14.26 23.80
CA ALA A 800 2.01 15.55 24.46
C ALA A 800 3.14 16.46 23.97
N VAL A 801 2.78 17.61 23.39
CA VAL A 801 3.70 18.60 22.83
C VAL A 801 3.54 19.91 23.57
N VAL A 802 4.62 20.44 24.14
CA VAL A 802 4.65 21.78 24.74
C VAL A 802 5.14 22.76 23.70
N HIS A 803 4.48 23.91 23.61
CA HIS A 803 4.83 24.98 22.68
C HIS A 803 5.65 26.04 23.43
N THR A 804 6.95 26.15 23.13
CA THR A 804 7.84 27.16 23.70
C THR A 804 8.35 28.11 22.62
N ASP A 805 9.00 29.20 23.03
CA ASP A 805 9.62 30.16 22.09
C ASP A 805 10.77 29.53 21.28
N ASP A 806 11.39 28.47 21.81
CA ASP A 806 12.45 27.70 21.17
C ASP A 806 11.92 26.60 20.22
N GLY A 807 10.59 26.41 20.17
CA GLY A 807 9.90 25.47 19.29
C GLY A 807 9.04 24.43 20.02
N ASP A 808 8.47 23.51 19.24
CA ASP A 808 7.63 22.43 19.75
C ASP A 808 8.49 21.31 20.36
N GLN A 809 8.21 20.96 21.62
CA GLN A 809 8.91 19.89 22.33
C GLN A 809 7.94 18.78 22.74
N GLN A 810 8.23 17.52 22.35
CA GLN A 810 7.50 16.37 22.87
C GLN A 810 7.93 16.08 24.31
N VAL A 811 6.94 15.94 25.20
CA VAL A 811 7.16 15.74 26.64
C VAL A 811 6.58 14.44 27.17
N GLY A 812 5.78 13.73 26.37
CA GLY A 812 5.23 12.43 26.74
C GLY A 812 4.56 11.74 25.56
N VAL A 813 4.41 10.42 25.67
CA VAL A 813 3.68 9.61 24.69
C VAL A 813 2.98 8.44 25.37
N ALA A 814 1.72 8.22 25.00
CA ALA A 814 0.94 7.05 25.37
C ALA A 814 0.45 6.36 24.10
N ARG A 815 0.50 5.03 24.05
CA ARG A 815 0.10 4.28 22.87
C ARG A 815 -0.48 2.92 23.18
N TYR A 816 -1.32 2.39 22.30
CA TYR A 816 -1.74 0.99 22.31
C TYR A 816 -1.59 0.34 20.93
N VAL A 817 -1.55 -0.99 20.94
CA VAL A 817 -1.65 -1.85 19.75
C VAL A 817 -2.80 -2.84 19.97
N THR A 818 -3.73 -2.94 19.02
CA THR A 818 -4.84 -3.91 19.08
C THR A 818 -4.35 -5.33 18.85
N TYR A 819 -4.91 -6.29 19.59
CA TYR A 819 -4.68 -7.70 19.34
C TYR A 819 -5.25 -8.16 17.98
N PRO A 820 -4.73 -9.23 17.38
CA PRO A 820 -5.23 -9.77 16.11
C PRO A 820 -6.71 -10.16 16.11
N ASP A 821 -7.30 -10.45 17.28
CA ASP A 821 -8.72 -10.76 17.43
C ASP A 821 -9.62 -9.51 17.43
N GLY A 822 -9.03 -8.32 17.51
CA GLY A 822 -9.70 -7.03 17.53
C GLY A 822 -10.51 -6.75 18.81
N ARG A 823 -10.37 -7.57 19.86
CA ARG A 823 -11.17 -7.45 21.10
C ARG A 823 -10.47 -6.66 22.18
N GLY A 824 -9.13 -6.67 22.21
CA GLY A 824 -8.37 -5.93 23.21
C GLY A 824 -7.15 -5.23 22.64
N CYS A 825 -6.44 -4.52 23.50
CA CYS A 825 -5.19 -3.85 23.14
C CYS A 825 -4.17 -3.85 24.27
N GLU A 826 -2.90 -3.88 23.90
CA GLU A 826 -1.79 -3.70 24.84
C GLU A 826 -1.37 -2.22 24.85
N PHE A 827 -1.32 -1.58 26.02
CA PHE A 827 -0.92 -0.17 26.15
C PHE A 827 0.48 0.00 26.74
N ALA A 828 1.10 1.14 26.46
CA ALA A 828 2.26 1.62 27.17
C ALA A 828 2.38 3.15 27.13
N ILE A 829 3.01 3.71 28.16
CA ILE A 829 3.13 5.16 28.35
C ILE A 829 4.51 5.52 28.90
N VAL A 830 5.01 6.70 28.52
CA VAL A 830 6.20 7.32 29.11
C VAL A 830 6.08 8.84 29.08
N VAL A 831 6.56 9.51 30.12
CA VAL A 831 6.64 10.96 30.22
C VAL A 831 8.08 11.34 30.56
N GLY A 832 8.59 12.39 29.92
CA GLY A 832 9.95 12.89 30.10
C GLY A 832 10.22 13.22 31.58
N ASP A 833 11.41 12.91 32.06
CA ASP A 833 11.74 12.95 33.49
C ASP A 833 11.41 14.31 34.15
N GLU A 834 11.68 15.42 33.47
CA GLU A 834 11.43 16.80 33.93
C GLU A 834 9.94 17.21 33.93
N TRP A 835 9.11 16.45 33.20
CA TRP A 835 7.69 16.71 32.97
C TRP A 835 6.80 15.81 33.83
N GLN A 836 7.38 14.89 34.59
CA GLN A 836 6.65 14.04 35.52
C GLN A 836 5.99 14.87 36.64
N ARG A 837 4.92 14.32 37.23
CA ARG A 837 4.12 14.96 38.31
C ARG A 837 3.36 16.24 37.91
N ARG A 838 3.28 16.57 36.62
CA ARG A 838 2.47 17.68 36.08
C ARG A 838 1.10 17.26 35.52
N GLY A 839 0.65 16.03 35.79
CA GLY A 839 -0.65 15.51 35.31
C GLY A 839 -0.67 15.00 33.86
N ILE A 840 0.41 15.20 33.09
CA ILE A 840 0.52 14.80 31.67
C ILE A 840 0.22 13.31 31.46
N ALA A 841 0.80 12.44 32.29
CA ALA A 841 0.61 10.98 32.16
C ALA A 841 -0.86 10.56 32.37
N THR A 842 -1.55 11.20 33.33
CA THR A 842 -2.97 10.94 33.59
C THR A 842 -3.80 11.32 32.37
N ARG A 843 -3.63 12.55 31.86
CA ARG A 843 -4.42 13.03 30.74
C ARG A 843 -4.15 12.24 29.45
N LEU A 844 -2.89 11.89 29.17
CA LEU A 844 -2.53 11.04 28.03
C LEU A 844 -3.20 9.67 28.11
N LEU A 845 -3.19 9.03 29.28
CA LEU A 845 -3.78 7.70 29.46
C LEU A 845 -5.31 7.74 29.42
N GLU A 846 -5.95 8.76 29.99
CA GLU A 846 -7.40 8.99 29.88
C GLU A 846 -7.83 9.17 28.42
N SER A 847 -7.16 10.05 27.67
CA SER A 847 -7.46 10.24 26.24
C SER A 847 -7.24 8.95 25.45
N LEU A 848 -6.21 8.16 25.78
CA LEU A 848 -5.96 6.87 25.12
C LEU A 848 -7.06 5.83 25.41
N ILE A 849 -7.59 5.81 26.64
CA ILE A 849 -8.72 4.95 27.05
C ILE A 849 -10.01 5.37 26.33
N GLU A 850 -10.28 6.67 26.22
CA GLU A 850 -11.42 7.22 25.47
C GLU A 850 -11.38 6.73 24.01
N VAL A 851 -10.23 6.85 23.34
CA VAL A 851 -10.06 6.34 21.97
C VAL A 851 -10.33 4.83 21.88
N ALA A 852 -9.86 4.05 22.84
CA ALA A 852 -10.08 2.60 22.86
C ALA A 852 -11.57 2.23 23.06
N ARG A 853 -12.31 3.01 23.86
CA ARG A 853 -13.76 2.87 24.05
C ARG A 853 -14.56 3.25 22.81
N ASP A 854 -14.20 4.34 22.15
CA ASP A 854 -14.85 4.77 20.90
C ASP A 854 -14.70 3.71 19.80
N ARG A 855 -13.59 2.97 19.83
CA ARG A 855 -13.36 1.80 18.96
C ARG A 855 -14.08 0.52 19.39
N ARG A 856 -14.78 0.55 20.52
CA ARG A 856 -15.51 -0.59 21.08
C ARG A 856 -14.59 -1.78 21.37
N LEU A 857 -13.36 -1.51 21.80
CA LEU A 857 -12.49 -2.55 22.36
C LEU A 857 -13.08 -2.98 23.71
N GLU A 858 -12.95 -4.26 24.06
CA GLU A 858 -13.50 -4.83 25.28
C GLU A 858 -12.54 -4.72 26.47
N MET A 859 -11.23 -4.69 26.20
CA MET A 859 -10.19 -4.73 27.22
C MET A 859 -8.93 -3.97 26.80
N MET A 860 -8.25 -3.38 27.78
CA MET A 860 -6.92 -2.80 27.66
C MET A 860 -6.02 -3.36 28.76
N ASP A 861 -4.84 -3.85 28.40
CA ASP A 861 -3.88 -4.38 29.36
C ASP A 861 -2.44 -3.95 29.07
N GLY A 862 -1.57 -4.11 30.05
CA GLY A 862 -0.17 -3.72 29.93
C GLY A 862 0.70 -4.43 30.96
N ILE A 863 1.95 -4.67 30.60
CA ILE A 863 2.93 -5.29 31.52
C ILE A 863 3.85 -4.20 32.07
N VAL A 864 4.05 -4.20 33.39
CA VAL A 864 4.86 -3.20 34.09
C VAL A 864 5.76 -3.91 35.09
N LEU A 865 7.00 -3.41 35.26
CA LEU A 865 7.90 -3.87 36.32
C LEU A 865 7.30 -3.55 37.69
N ARG A 866 7.35 -4.51 38.61
CA ARG A 866 6.84 -4.39 39.99
C ARG A 866 7.45 -3.21 40.75
N GLU A 867 8.68 -2.83 40.43
CA GLU A 867 9.37 -1.68 41.03
C GLU A 867 8.87 -0.32 40.54
N ASN A 868 8.11 -0.26 39.44
CA ASN A 868 7.58 0.99 38.88
C ASN A 868 6.34 1.49 39.65
N ARG A 869 6.54 1.90 40.91
CA ARG A 869 5.47 2.36 41.81
C ARG A 869 4.67 3.54 41.22
N ASN A 870 5.32 4.42 40.47
CA ASN A 870 4.66 5.56 39.83
C ASN A 870 3.63 5.11 38.79
N MET A 871 3.99 4.13 37.95
CA MET A 871 3.07 3.59 36.94
C MET A 871 1.93 2.78 37.57
N LEU A 872 2.21 2.01 38.63
CA LEU A 872 1.16 1.28 39.36
C LEU A 872 0.14 2.23 39.98
N ALA A 873 0.60 3.33 40.60
CA ALA A 873 -0.28 4.35 41.17
C ALA A 873 -1.09 5.11 40.09
N LEU A 874 -0.47 5.38 38.92
CA LEU A 874 -1.18 5.94 37.77
C LEU A 874 -2.28 5.01 37.28
N ALA A 875 -1.96 3.73 37.09
CA ALA A 875 -2.89 2.71 36.61
C ALA A 875 -4.10 2.54 37.54
N GLU A 876 -3.86 2.49 38.86
CA GLU A 876 -4.93 2.41 39.85
C GLU A 876 -5.85 3.65 39.81
N ARG A 877 -5.27 4.85 39.65
CA ARG A 877 -6.04 6.10 39.56
C ARG A 877 -7.00 6.13 38.37
N VAL A 878 -6.58 5.60 37.22
CA VAL A 878 -7.42 5.54 36.01
C VAL A 878 -8.24 4.24 35.90
N GLY A 879 -8.25 3.41 36.95
CA GLY A 879 -9.17 2.27 37.11
C GLY A 879 -8.66 0.90 36.66
N PHE A 880 -7.37 0.74 36.38
CA PHE A 880 -6.79 -0.58 36.09
C PHE A 880 -6.74 -1.44 37.36
N LYS A 881 -7.06 -2.72 37.20
CA LYS A 881 -6.72 -3.76 38.16
C LYS A 881 -5.29 -4.22 37.91
N HIS A 882 -4.59 -4.65 38.95
CA HIS A 882 -3.24 -5.19 38.81
C HIS A 882 -3.15 -6.58 39.43
N GLU A 883 -2.57 -7.53 38.70
CA GLU A 883 -2.31 -8.89 39.14
C GLU A 883 -0.83 -9.22 38.94
N ARG A 884 -0.25 -10.06 39.81
CA ARG A 884 1.12 -10.53 39.60
C ARG A 884 1.15 -11.45 38.39
N SER A 885 2.13 -11.27 37.51
CA SER A 885 2.33 -12.19 36.39
C SER A 885 2.60 -13.59 36.93
N ARG A 886 1.95 -14.59 36.32
CA ARG A 886 2.15 -16.01 36.66
C ARG A 886 3.49 -16.54 36.14
N ASP A 887 4.00 -15.91 35.08
CA ASP A 887 5.21 -16.34 34.37
C ASP A 887 6.49 -15.67 34.92
N ASP A 888 6.36 -14.49 35.52
CA ASP A 888 7.49 -13.72 36.04
C ASP A 888 7.09 -12.88 37.28
N PRO A 889 7.65 -13.17 38.48
CA PRO A 889 7.30 -12.47 39.71
C PRO A 889 7.79 -11.01 39.78
N GLU A 890 8.64 -10.57 38.85
CA GLU A 890 9.08 -9.18 38.72
C GLU A 890 8.10 -8.33 37.87
N LEU A 891 7.14 -8.98 37.21
CA LEU A 891 6.15 -8.32 36.35
C LEU A 891 4.76 -8.26 37.00
N VAL A 892 4.08 -7.15 36.76
CA VAL A 892 2.69 -6.90 37.13
C VAL A 892 1.90 -6.69 35.85
N VAL A 893 0.79 -7.43 35.72
CA VAL A 893 -0.16 -7.28 34.61
C VAL A 893 -1.23 -6.30 35.06
N LEU A 894 -1.40 -5.22 34.30
CA LEU A 894 -2.46 -4.25 34.46
C LEU A 894 -3.60 -4.60 33.52
N THR A 895 -4.86 -4.57 33.97
CA THR A 895 -6.02 -4.86 33.13
C THR A 895 -7.17 -3.90 33.42
N LEU A 896 -7.73 -3.33 32.36
CA LEU A 896 -8.92 -2.47 32.37
C LEU A 896 -9.96 -3.06 31.43
N ARG A 897 -11.20 -3.15 31.90
CA ARG A 897 -12.36 -3.45 31.05
C ARG A 897 -12.91 -2.12 30.53
N LEU A 898 -13.09 -2.01 29.22
CA LEU A 898 -13.42 -0.76 28.55
C LEU A 898 -14.93 -0.48 28.51
#